data_AF-A0A6M4FYL8-F1
#
_entry.id   AF-A0A6M4FYL8-F1
#
_cell.length_a   1.000
_cell.length_b   1.000
_cell.length_c   1.000
_cell.angle_alpha   90.00
_cell.angle_beta   90.00
_cell.angle_gamma   90.00
#
_symmetry.space_group_name_H-M   'P 1'
#
loop_
_entity.id
_entity.type
_entity.pdbx_description
1 polymer ?
#
loop_
_entity_poly.entity_id
_entity_poly.type
_entity_poly.pdbx_seq_one_letter_code
_entity_poly.pdbx_strand_id
1 'polypeptide(L)'
;MTQHQHPGHVDTVLADGDEPMSNPSANGYFGDILEARISRRAMLRGSLAAAVAGAMATSLPFGSAFAAGGGRAAAPSLGFKAVPVSAADSVVVPEGYRVSAILPMGTPISGNMPAWSPGASGEAQAHQVGSHHDGMHFFPLEGSSRDGLLVMNHEYVEPRFLHAAAAGLALDRNGFPQNADGSRDDDQVLKELNAHGVSVVRIREDDSGQWQVVEDARNRRITGLTPMRLAGPVAGTEHVVTKYSPDGTMTRGTLNNCAHGVTPWNTYLAAEENWAGYFANADAEIDRRQARYGIQTRDTGRYQWHRAASGADQYVRFDASSRGASPTEDYRNEPHAFGWMVEIDPMDPAATPVKRTHLGRFAHEGVIFAPAVEGQPVVAYSGDDARFEYIYKFVSARPYHAATADGSLLDEGTLYVARFHEDGRGEWLALAPGENGLTPENGFADLADILVNTRAAADQAGATRMDRPEWGAVDPATGQVYFTLTNNTRREAGDEDAANPRAENHFGHIIRWQEEGSHAGTRFAWDLFVLAGDGDDSRDLAGEPLDQDAIFASPDGLWIDADRRVWIQTDISESVMNTGIFEVFGNNQMLAANPETGEIRRFLTGPVGQEITGVVTTPDQRTMFVNVQHPGATTEAEAFAAGELVSHWPEGGSAIPRSATLVITREDGGIIGA
;
A
#
# COMPACT_ATOMS: atom_id res chain seq x y z
N MET A 1 6.93 30.99 -27.58
CA MET A 1 8.33 30.63 -27.27
C MET A 1 8.24 29.67 -26.12
N THR A 2 8.63 28.41 -26.29
CA THR A 2 8.74 27.46 -25.17
C THR A 2 9.77 28.03 -24.20
N GLN A 3 9.35 28.32 -22.96
CA GLN A 3 10.31 28.70 -21.93
C GLN A 3 11.31 27.56 -21.75
N HIS A 4 12.60 27.87 -21.61
CA HIS A 4 13.59 26.86 -21.27
C HIS A 4 13.26 26.30 -19.88
N GLN A 5 13.11 24.98 -19.78
CA GLN A 5 12.91 24.29 -18.51
C GLN A 5 14.25 23.84 -17.92
N HIS A 6 14.27 23.70 -16.60
CA HIS A 6 15.41 23.32 -15.77
C HIS A 6 15.02 22.15 -14.85
N PRO A 7 15.98 21.41 -14.28
CA PRO A 7 15.70 20.45 -13.23
C PRO A 7 15.07 21.11 -12.00
N GLY A 8 13.84 20.74 -11.68
CA GLY A 8 13.27 20.87 -10.35
C GLY A 8 13.44 19.56 -9.60
N HIS A 9 13.58 19.65 -8.27
CA HIS A 9 13.73 18.47 -7.41
C HIS A 9 12.68 18.49 -6.31
N VAL A 10 12.21 17.30 -5.96
CA VAL A 10 11.49 17.05 -4.71
C VAL A 10 12.40 17.43 -3.54
N ASP A 11 11.84 18.03 -2.48
CA ASP A 11 12.59 18.24 -1.23
C ASP A 11 13.12 16.89 -0.72
N THR A 12 14.37 16.81 -0.27
CA THR A 12 14.96 15.53 0.17
C THR A 12 14.15 14.83 1.26
N VAL A 13 13.43 15.58 2.11
CA VAL A 13 12.54 15.00 3.12
C VAL A 13 11.34 14.26 2.50
N LEU A 14 10.96 14.63 1.28
CA LEU A 14 9.82 14.07 0.53
C LEU A 14 10.26 13.10 -0.58
N ALA A 15 11.57 12.92 -0.75
CA ALA A 15 12.18 12.24 -1.90
C ALA A 15 12.38 10.73 -1.67
N ASP A 16 12.30 10.26 -0.43
CA ASP A 16 12.55 8.85 -0.09
C ASP A 16 11.38 7.91 -0.44
N GLY A 17 10.32 8.40 -1.10
CA GLY A 17 9.13 7.61 -1.43
C GLY A 17 8.21 7.41 -0.23
N ASP A 18 8.80 7.01 0.90
CA ASP A 18 8.19 6.80 2.21
C ASP A 18 7.80 8.11 2.93
N GLU A 19 6.83 8.03 3.82
CA GLU A 19 6.54 9.08 4.78
C GLU A 19 7.72 9.26 5.76
N PRO A 20 8.15 10.50 6.04
CA PRO A 20 9.11 10.76 7.12
C PRO A 20 8.62 10.16 8.45
N MET A 21 9.54 9.62 9.26
CA MET A 21 9.20 9.16 10.61
C MET A 21 8.50 10.28 11.38
N SER A 22 7.24 10.05 11.72
CA SER A 22 6.35 11.05 12.33
C SER A 22 5.71 10.59 13.65
N ASN A 23 6.11 9.41 14.17
CA ASN A 23 5.70 8.90 15.48
C ASN A 23 6.66 9.34 16.60
N PRO A 24 6.30 10.32 17.45
CA PRO A 24 7.13 10.74 18.59
C PRO A 24 6.77 10.01 19.89
N SER A 25 5.82 9.07 19.88
CA SER A 25 5.30 8.47 21.11
C SER A 25 6.40 7.70 21.83
N ALA A 26 6.29 7.65 23.16
CA ALA A 26 7.09 6.78 24.02
C ALA A 26 6.33 5.49 24.34
N ASN A 27 5.37 5.10 23.50
CA ASN A 27 4.68 3.83 23.66
C ASN A 27 5.71 2.70 23.75
N GLY A 28 5.35 1.60 24.40
CA GLY A 28 6.33 0.58 24.75
C GLY A 28 7.16 0.13 23.55
N TYR A 29 8.47 0.36 23.63
CA TYR A 29 9.47 -0.65 23.30
C TYR A 29 9.71 -1.40 24.62
N PHE A 30 9.80 -2.72 24.63
CA PHE A 30 9.71 -3.46 25.90
C PHE A 30 10.86 -3.18 26.91
N GLY A 31 11.91 -2.43 26.54
CA GLY A 31 12.96 -1.96 27.45
C GLY A 31 12.45 -1.38 28.79
N ASP A 32 11.29 -0.70 28.80
CA ASP A 32 10.73 -0.08 30.00
C ASP A 32 9.97 -1.04 30.95
N ILE A 33 9.50 -2.19 30.45
CA ILE A 33 8.81 -3.20 31.28
C ILE A 33 9.81 -4.22 31.82
N LEU A 34 10.97 -4.32 31.19
CA LEU A 34 12.05 -5.20 31.56
C LEU A 34 12.80 -4.73 32.82
N GLU A 35 12.87 -3.43 33.10
CA GLU A 35 13.42 -2.93 34.38
C GLU A 35 12.54 -3.27 35.60
N ALA A 36 11.22 -3.45 35.38
CA ALA A 36 10.29 -3.89 36.43
C ALA A 36 10.34 -5.41 36.72
N ARG A 37 10.91 -6.23 35.81
CA ARG A 37 11.00 -7.70 35.97
C ARG A 37 12.42 -8.29 36.02
N ILE A 38 13.46 -7.63 35.48
CA ILE A 38 14.88 -8.02 35.61
C ILE A 38 15.52 -7.44 36.90
N SER A 39 14.77 -7.44 38.00
CA SER A 39 15.37 -7.52 39.34
C SER A 39 15.31 -8.94 39.92
N ARG A 40 14.75 -9.93 39.19
CA ARG A 40 14.58 -11.30 39.71
C ARG A 40 15.17 -12.45 38.87
N ARG A 41 15.71 -12.22 37.67
CA ARG A 41 16.32 -13.29 36.84
C ARG A 41 17.57 -12.83 36.06
N ALA A 42 18.45 -12.07 36.71
CA ALA A 42 19.82 -11.93 36.24
C ALA A 42 20.53 -13.30 36.34
N MET A 43 20.54 -14.06 35.25
CA MET A 43 21.59 -15.02 34.84
C MET A 43 21.04 -15.96 33.76
N LEU A 44 21.35 -15.69 32.49
CA LEU A 44 22.05 -16.62 31.59
C LEU A 44 22.45 -15.87 30.31
N ARG A 45 23.75 -15.85 30.05
CA ARG A 45 24.43 -15.21 28.93
C ARG A 45 24.31 -16.06 27.66
N GLY A 46 24.13 -15.45 26.49
CA GLY A 46 24.61 -16.01 25.22
C GLY A 46 23.75 -15.77 23.97
N SER A 47 24.29 -14.97 23.04
CA SER A 47 23.96 -14.82 21.60
C SER A 47 22.53 -14.43 21.17
N LEU A 48 22.43 -13.34 20.40
CA LEU A 48 21.23 -12.80 19.74
C LEU A 48 20.39 -13.87 19.01
N ALA A 49 21.05 -14.90 18.45
CA ALA A 49 20.39 -16.05 17.80
C ALA A 49 19.43 -16.83 18.72
N ALA A 50 19.69 -16.88 20.04
CA ALA A 50 18.83 -17.59 20.98
C ALA A 50 17.57 -16.80 21.37
N ALA A 51 17.60 -15.46 21.28
CA ALA A 51 16.43 -14.62 21.53
C ALA A 51 15.44 -14.69 20.35
N VAL A 52 15.95 -14.65 19.12
CA VAL A 52 15.16 -14.79 17.88
C VAL A 52 14.52 -16.18 17.76
N ALA A 53 15.30 -17.24 18.04
CA ALA A 53 14.75 -18.59 18.12
C ALA A 53 13.70 -18.73 19.25
N GLY A 54 13.83 -17.98 20.35
CA GLY A 54 12.84 -17.94 21.42
C GLY A 54 11.50 -17.33 21.00
N ALA A 55 11.49 -16.29 20.16
CA ALA A 55 10.27 -15.69 19.63
C ALA A 55 9.55 -16.63 18.64
N MET A 56 10.28 -17.23 17.69
CA MET A 56 9.74 -18.19 16.72
C MET A 56 9.36 -19.55 17.37
N ALA A 57 10.14 -20.02 18.34
CA ALA A 57 9.99 -21.32 18.99
C ALA A 57 9.36 -21.24 20.40
N THR A 58 8.64 -20.15 20.73
CA THR A 58 7.69 -20.20 21.86
C THR A 58 6.51 -21.09 21.49
N SER A 59 6.76 -22.39 21.45
CA SER A 59 5.76 -23.42 21.70
C SER A 59 5.31 -23.31 23.17
N LEU A 60 4.68 -22.19 23.52
CA LEU A 60 3.74 -22.13 24.63
C LEU A 60 2.64 -23.17 24.33
N PRO A 61 1.93 -23.70 25.34
CA PRO A 61 0.94 -24.77 25.14
C PRO A 61 -0.24 -24.39 24.20
N PHE A 62 -0.24 -23.16 23.66
CA PHE A 62 -1.13 -22.65 22.64
C PHE A 62 -0.80 -23.07 21.20
N GLY A 63 0.24 -23.89 20.94
CA GLY A 63 0.34 -24.64 19.67
C GLY A 63 -0.91 -25.52 19.40
N SER A 64 -1.74 -25.74 20.43
CA SER A 64 -3.06 -26.36 20.34
C SER A 64 -4.19 -25.40 19.94
N ALA A 65 -4.01 -24.08 20.07
CA ALA A 65 -5.01 -23.06 19.77
C ALA A 65 -5.07 -22.73 18.26
N PHE A 66 -3.93 -22.67 17.57
CA PHE A 66 -3.90 -22.58 16.11
C PHE A 66 -4.35 -23.88 15.41
N ALA A 67 -4.38 -25.01 16.13
CA ALA A 67 -4.81 -26.30 15.60
C ALA A 67 -6.32 -26.61 15.81
N ALA A 68 -7.06 -25.74 16.51
CA ALA A 68 -8.42 -26.04 16.97
C ALA A 68 -9.45 -25.02 16.45
N GLY A 69 -9.75 -25.05 15.15
CA GLY A 69 -10.78 -24.16 14.60
C GLY A 69 -11.05 -24.28 13.11
N GLY A 70 -11.33 -25.48 12.59
CA GLY A 70 -11.75 -25.68 11.20
C GLY A 70 -11.53 -27.11 10.76
N GLY A 71 -12.41 -27.68 9.94
CA GLY A 71 -12.12 -28.97 9.30
C GLY A 71 -10.77 -28.89 8.58
N ARG A 72 -9.92 -29.93 8.65
CA ARG A 72 -8.63 -29.96 7.95
C ARG A 72 -8.84 -29.75 6.46
N ALA A 73 -8.77 -28.50 6.01
CA ALA A 73 -8.56 -28.17 4.62
C ALA A 73 -7.23 -28.83 4.20
N ALA A 74 -7.14 -29.29 2.97
CA ALA A 74 -5.87 -29.85 2.49
C ALA A 74 -4.81 -28.75 2.50
N ALA A 75 -3.59 -29.10 2.94
CA ALA A 75 -2.44 -28.21 2.82
C ALA A 75 -2.21 -27.88 1.33
N PRO A 76 -1.94 -26.61 0.97
CA PRO A 76 -1.60 -26.28 -0.41
C PRO A 76 -0.31 -26.98 -0.85
N SER A 77 -0.22 -27.41 -2.10
CA SER A 77 1.06 -27.80 -2.71
C SER A 77 1.66 -26.63 -3.48
N LEU A 78 2.99 -26.51 -3.42
CA LEU A 78 3.76 -25.66 -4.34
C LEU A 78 4.27 -26.54 -5.49
N GLY A 79 3.49 -26.61 -6.57
CA GLY A 79 3.69 -27.53 -7.71
C GLY A 79 4.75 -27.11 -8.72
N PHE A 80 5.49 -26.03 -8.46
CA PHE A 80 6.49 -25.47 -9.35
C PHE A 80 7.89 -25.49 -8.73
N LYS A 81 8.93 -25.50 -9.57
CA LYS A 81 10.32 -25.31 -9.13
C LYS A 81 10.60 -23.83 -8.94
N ALA A 82 11.33 -23.48 -7.89
CA ALA A 82 11.70 -22.10 -7.66
C ALA A 82 12.51 -21.53 -8.83
N VAL A 83 12.28 -20.27 -9.16
CA VAL A 83 13.15 -19.51 -10.08
C VAL A 83 14.35 -18.94 -9.30
N PRO A 84 15.54 -18.83 -9.93
CA PRO A 84 16.69 -18.22 -9.28
C PRO A 84 16.49 -16.70 -9.09
N VAL A 85 17.28 -16.12 -8.20
CA VAL A 85 17.47 -14.65 -8.13
C VAL A 85 18.00 -14.12 -9.46
N SER A 86 17.63 -12.88 -9.80
CA SER A 86 17.99 -12.27 -11.09
C SER A 86 18.17 -10.76 -10.94
N ALA A 87 19.13 -10.19 -11.67
CA ALA A 87 19.30 -8.74 -11.83
C ALA A 87 19.01 -8.28 -13.28
N ALA A 88 18.36 -9.13 -14.08
CA ALA A 88 18.11 -8.86 -15.50
C ALA A 88 16.93 -7.89 -15.71
N ASP A 89 16.95 -7.15 -16.82
CA ASP A 89 15.82 -6.34 -17.28
C ASP A 89 14.75 -7.19 -17.97
N SER A 90 14.22 -8.18 -17.26
CA SER A 90 13.23 -9.13 -17.78
C SER A 90 12.46 -9.80 -16.65
N VAL A 91 11.23 -10.22 -16.93
CA VAL A 91 10.45 -11.06 -16.02
C VAL A 91 10.76 -12.53 -16.27
N VAL A 92 10.99 -13.29 -15.20
CA VAL A 92 11.16 -14.75 -15.24
C VAL A 92 10.09 -15.42 -14.37
N VAL A 93 9.45 -16.46 -14.92
CA VAL A 93 8.47 -17.33 -14.24
C VAL A 93 8.93 -18.79 -14.33
N PRO A 94 8.34 -19.74 -13.58
CA PRO A 94 8.82 -21.11 -13.55
C PRO A 94 8.65 -21.84 -14.88
N GLU A 95 9.43 -22.91 -15.10
CA GLU A 95 9.24 -23.81 -16.23
C GLU A 95 7.79 -24.33 -16.27
N GLY A 96 7.18 -24.35 -17.47
CA GLY A 96 5.77 -24.73 -17.66
C GLY A 96 4.77 -23.58 -17.48
N TYR A 97 5.24 -22.34 -17.26
CA TYR A 97 4.43 -21.12 -17.28
C TYR A 97 4.75 -20.23 -18.48
N ARG A 98 3.78 -19.44 -18.90
CA ARG A 98 3.91 -18.33 -19.85
C ARG A 98 3.64 -17.02 -19.12
N VAL A 99 4.34 -15.97 -19.55
CA VAL A 99 4.12 -14.60 -19.08
C VAL A 99 4.06 -13.66 -20.27
N SER A 100 3.16 -12.68 -20.20
CA SER A 100 3.05 -11.55 -21.14
C SER A 100 2.70 -10.28 -20.37
N ALA A 101 2.99 -9.10 -20.91
CA ALA A 101 2.61 -7.83 -20.32
C ALA A 101 1.42 -7.21 -21.07
N ILE A 102 0.46 -6.68 -20.33
CA ILE A 102 -0.68 -5.91 -20.83
C ILE A 102 -0.77 -4.57 -20.09
N LEU A 103 -1.59 -3.67 -20.64
CA LEU A 103 -1.93 -2.40 -20.00
C LEU A 103 -0.73 -1.55 -19.57
N PRO A 104 0.39 -1.41 -20.33
CA PRO A 104 1.46 -0.52 -19.93
C PRO A 104 0.92 0.90 -19.66
N MET A 105 1.52 1.65 -18.73
CA MET A 105 1.17 3.05 -18.45
C MET A 105 0.92 3.80 -19.77
N GLY A 106 -0.18 4.54 -19.82
CA GLY A 106 -0.59 5.26 -21.02
C GLY A 106 -1.52 4.49 -21.96
N THR A 107 -1.81 3.21 -21.69
CA THR A 107 -2.74 2.43 -22.52
C THR A 107 -4.10 3.14 -22.59
N PRO A 108 -4.64 3.46 -23.79
CA PRO A 108 -5.94 4.13 -23.89
C PRO A 108 -7.07 3.22 -23.42
N ILE A 109 -8.01 3.77 -22.66
CA ILE A 109 -9.15 3.02 -22.12
C ILE A 109 -10.51 3.66 -22.38
N SER A 110 -10.56 4.97 -22.64
CA SER A 110 -11.82 5.70 -22.83
C SER A 110 -11.68 6.89 -23.78
N GLY A 111 -12.74 7.68 -23.95
CA GLY A 111 -12.75 8.86 -24.81
C GLY A 111 -12.60 8.49 -26.28
N ASN A 112 -11.68 9.15 -26.98
CA ASN A 112 -11.31 8.80 -28.36
C ASN A 112 -10.12 7.82 -28.44
N MET A 113 -9.84 7.11 -27.34
CA MET A 113 -8.70 6.20 -27.19
C MET A 113 -7.36 6.86 -27.55
N PRO A 114 -6.99 7.96 -26.88
CA PRO A 114 -5.79 8.71 -27.25
C PRO A 114 -4.54 7.87 -26.99
N ALA A 115 -3.71 7.67 -28.00
CA ALA A 115 -2.47 6.91 -27.86
C ALA A 115 -1.48 7.59 -26.90
N TRP A 116 -0.71 6.79 -26.17
CA TRP A 116 0.34 7.29 -25.30
C TRP A 116 1.48 7.96 -26.08
N SER A 117 1.98 9.06 -25.52
CA SER A 117 3.23 9.69 -25.92
C SER A 117 3.72 10.58 -24.76
N PRO A 118 5.04 10.74 -24.57
CA PRO A 118 5.56 11.78 -23.68
C PRO A 118 5.09 13.20 -24.05
N GLY A 119 4.72 13.42 -25.32
CA GLY A 119 4.15 14.68 -25.80
C GLY A 119 2.61 14.75 -25.79
N ALA A 120 1.92 13.71 -25.33
CA ALA A 120 0.46 13.75 -25.14
C ALA A 120 0.09 14.67 -23.97
N SER A 121 -1.06 15.34 -24.08
CA SER A 121 -1.53 16.32 -23.10
C SER A 121 -1.96 15.69 -21.78
N GLY A 122 -2.07 16.51 -20.73
CA GLY A 122 -2.65 16.10 -19.46
C GLY A 122 -4.13 15.70 -19.57
N GLU A 123 -4.86 16.29 -20.51
CA GLU A 123 -6.23 15.88 -20.84
C GLU A 123 -6.28 14.46 -21.42
N ALA A 124 -5.34 14.10 -22.31
CA ALA A 124 -5.26 12.74 -22.86
C ALA A 124 -4.97 11.69 -21.78
N GLN A 125 -4.15 12.04 -20.79
CA GLN A 125 -3.81 11.15 -19.67
C GLN A 125 -5.04 10.77 -18.81
N ALA A 126 -6.09 11.60 -18.77
CA ALA A 126 -7.36 11.28 -18.11
C ALA A 126 -8.13 10.12 -18.78
N HIS A 127 -7.71 9.72 -19.98
CA HIS A 127 -8.31 8.63 -20.77
C HIS A 127 -7.38 7.43 -20.97
N GLN A 128 -6.24 7.43 -20.29
CA GLN A 128 -5.19 6.41 -20.38
C GLN A 128 -4.98 5.76 -19.01
N VAL A 129 -4.51 4.51 -18.97
CA VAL A 129 -4.02 3.88 -17.74
C VAL A 129 -2.97 4.80 -17.09
N GLY A 130 -3.04 4.93 -15.77
CA GLY A 130 -2.12 5.75 -14.99
C GLY A 130 -0.71 5.16 -14.91
N SER A 131 0.09 5.71 -13.99
CA SER A 131 1.49 5.31 -13.79
C SER A 131 1.65 4.58 -12.46
N HIS A 132 2.68 3.74 -12.34
CA HIS A 132 3.03 3.03 -11.12
C HIS A 132 1.87 2.17 -10.63
N HIS A 133 1.61 1.09 -11.37
CA HIS A 133 0.49 0.17 -11.10
C HIS A 133 0.70 -0.58 -9.79
N ASP A 134 -0.29 -0.53 -8.92
CA ASP A 134 -0.17 -1.09 -7.57
C ASP A 134 -1.33 -2.05 -7.25
N GLY A 135 -2.02 -1.89 -6.11
CA GLY A 135 -3.18 -2.67 -5.70
C GLY A 135 -4.15 -2.89 -6.85
N MET A 136 -4.62 -4.13 -7.00
CA MET A 136 -5.58 -4.45 -8.07
C MET A 136 -6.52 -5.60 -7.73
N HIS A 137 -7.68 -5.58 -8.38
CA HIS A 137 -8.63 -6.69 -8.34
C HIS A 137 -9.31 -6.93 -9.69
N PHE A 138 -9.61 -8.20 -9.99
CA PHE A 138 -10.35 -8.61 -11.18
C PHE A 138 -11.82 -8.89 -10.81
N PHE A 139 -12.72 -8.03 -11.27
CA PHE A 139 -14.16 -8.19 -11.11
C PHE A 139 -14.74 -8.94 -12.31
N PRO A 140 -15.08 -10.24 -12.17
CA PRO A 140 -15.55 -11.03 -13.30
C PRO A 140 -16.93 -10.55 -13.79
N LEU A 141 -17.07 -10.40 -15.11
CA LEU A 141 -18.38 -10.14 -15.71
C LEU A 141 -19.14 -11.44 -15.85
N GLU A 142 -20.35 -11.50 -15.28
CA GLU A 142 -21.20 -12.69 -15.32
C GLU A 142 -20.50 -13.96 -14.78
N GLY A 143 -19.55 -13.79 -13.84
CA GLY A 143 -18.77 -14.90 -13.28
C GLY A 143 -17.71 -15.48 -14.23
N SER A 144 -17.40 -14.79 -15.34
CA SER A 144 -16.41 -15.23 -16.33
C SER A 144 -14.99 -15.17 -15.80
N SER A 145 -14.20 -16.22 -16.10
CA SER A 145 -12.74 -16.21 -15.91
C SER A 145 -11.97 -15.63 -17.09
N ARG A 146 -12.67 -15.17 -18.13
CA ARG A 146 -12.07 -14.69 -19.39
C ARG A 146 -12.52 -13.28 -19.76
N ASP A 147 -13.42 -12.66 -19.01
CA ASP A 147 -13.99 -11.33 -19.27
C ASP A 147 -14.33 -10.66 -17.94
N GLY A 148 -13.75 -9.49 -17.68
CA GLY A 148 -13.85 -8.82 -16.38
C GLY A 148 -13.41 -7.38 -16.43
N LEU A 149 -13.69 -6.65 -15.36
CA LEU A 149 -13.07 -5.36 -15.09
C LEU A 149 -11.82 -5.60 -14.25
N LEU A 150 -10.66 -5.24 -14.76
CA LEU A 150 -9.47 -5.10 -13.95
C LEU A 150 -9.43 -3.68 -13.39
N VAL A 151 -9.51 -3.56 -12.08
CA VAL A 151 -9.43 -2.31 -11.34
C VAL A 151 -8.06 -2.27 -10.69
N MET A 152 -7.28 -1.22 -10.96
CA MET A 152 -5.92 -1.11 -10.44
C MET A 152 -5.59 0.32 -10.03
N ASN A 153 -4.81 0.45 -8.98
CA ASN A 153 -4.28 1.71 -8.50
C ASN A 153 -3.08 2.20 -9.30
N HIS A 154 -2.79 3.48 -9.16
CA HIS A 154 -1.70 4.24 -9.78
C HIS A 154 -1.12 5.14 -8.70
N GLU A 155 -0.06 4.68 -8.07
CA GLU A 155 0.41 5.21 -6.80
C GLU A 155 1.04 6.59 -6.97
N TYR A 156 2.14 6.67 -7.71
CA TYR A 156 2.84 7.91 -7.98
C TYR A 156 3.29 8.02 -9.45
N VAL A 157 4.14 9.00 -9.72
CA VAL A 157 4.68 9.25 -11.07
C VAL A 157 6.17 9.52 -11.01
N GLU A 158 6.86 9.18 -12.08
CA GLU A 158 8.19 9.69 -12.40
C GLU A 158 8.09 10.72 -13.54
N PRO A 159 8.06 12.04 -13.26
CA PRO A 159 7.86 13.06 -14.28
C PRO A 159 8.90 13.00 -15.41
N ARG A 160 10.10 12.48 -15.13
CA ARG A 160 11.15 12.25 -16.13
C ARG A 160 10.72 11.29 -17.26
N PHE A 161 9.84 10.33 -16.99
CA PHE A 161 9.30 9.40 -18.00
C PHE A 161 7.96 9.85 -18.58
N LEU A 162 7.29 10.80 -17.95
CA LEU A 162 5.95 11.25 -18.34
C LEU A 162 5.99 12.41 -19.36
N HIS A 163 7.04 13.23 -19.35
CA HIS A 163 7.08 14.50 -20.07
C HIS A 163 8.15 14.55 -21.15
N ALA A 164 7.77 14.94 -22.37
CA ALA A 164 8.74 15.20 -23.43
C ALA A 164 9.79 16.27 -23.05
N ALA A 165 9.41 17.22 -22.19
CA ALA A 165 10.29 18.30 -21.77
C ALA A 165 11.36 17.87 -20.74
N ALA A 166 11.27 16.65 -20.20
CA ALA A 166 12.31 16.05 -19.38
C ALA A 166 13.55 15.63 -20.19
N ALA A 167 13.39 15.37 -21.48
CA ALA A 167 14.47 14.87 -22.33
C ALA A 167 15.69 15.80 -22.32
N GLY A 168 16.86 15.26 -21.93
CA GLY A 168 18.11 16.01 -21.84
C GLY A 168 18.30 16.80 -20.54
N LEU A 169 17.34 16.77 -19.61
CA LEU A 169 17.52 17.28 -18.24
C LEU A 169 18.12 16.18 -17.37
N ALA A 170 19.04 16.54 -16.47
CA ALA A 170 19.55 15.61 -15.46
C ALA A 170 18.51 15.47 -14.35
N LEU A 171 17.65 14.45 -14.46
CA LEU A 171 16.56 14.15 -13.53
C LEU A 171 16.69 12.71 -13.03
N ASP A 172 16.78 12.56 -11.72
CA ASP A 172 16.53 11.29 -11.05
C ASP A 172 15.00 11.02 -10.94
N ARG A 173 14.62 9.94 -10.26
CA ARG A 173 13.21 9.57 -10.03
C ARG A 173 12.40 10.64 -9.29
N ASN A 174 13.08 11.53 -8.56
CA ASN A 174 12.51 12.63 -7.79
C ASN A 174 12.57 13.98 -8.52
N GLY A 175 13.04 13.97 -9.76
CA GLY A 175 13.18 15.15 -10.59
C GLY A 175 11.94 15.44 -11.44
N PHE A 176 11.71 16.72 -11.73
CA PHE A 176 10.68 17.15 -12.67
C PHE A 176 11.08 18.40 -13.48
N PRO A 177 10.52 18.62 -14.68
CA PRO A 177 10.84 19.81 -15.47
C PRO A 177 10.22 21.10 -14.89
N GLN A 178 11.01 22.11 -14.56
CA GLN A 178 10.52 23.35 -13.93
C GLN A 178 10.89 24.59 -14.75
N ASN A 179 10.08 25.64 -14.69
CA ASN A 179 10.44 26.93 -15.29
C ASN A 179 11.50 27.64 -14.43
N ALA A 180 12.26 28.56 -15.03
CA ALA A 180 13.36 29.27 -14.35
C ALA A 180 12.91 30.12 -13.14
N ASP A 181 11.64 30.51 -13.08
CA ASP A 181 11.05 31.26 -11.96
C ASP A 181 10.49 30.35 -10.83
N GLY A 182 10.64 29.03 -10.96
CA GLY A 182 10.12 28.04 -10.01
C GLY A 182 8.67 27.61 -10.27
N SER A 183 8.00 28.18 -11.28
CA SER A 183 6.66 27.73 -11.67
C SER A 183 6.69 26.40 -12.42
N ARG A 184 5.55 25.70 -12.43
CA ARG A 184 5.33 24.46 -13.17
C ARG A 184 4.42 24.72 -14.37
N ASP A 185 4.66 24.03 -15.48
CA ASP A 185 3.76 24.08 -16.63
C ASP A 185 2.42 23.42 -16.29
N ASP A 186 1.32 24.07 -16.63
CA ASP A 186 -0.03 23.64 -16.27
C ASP A 186 -0.42 22.29 -16.87
N ASP A 187 0.02 21.99 -18.10
CA ASP A 187 -0.28 20.71 -18.75
C ASP A 187 0.52 19.57 -18.11
N GLN A 188 1.76 19.83 -17.71
CA GLN A 188 2.57 18.87 -16.95
C GLN A 188 1.92 18.51 -15.60
N VAL A 189 1.48 19.53 -14.84
CA VAL A 189 0.77 19.31 -13.56
C VAL A 189 -0.54 18.55 -13.77
N LEU A 190 -1.32 18.91 -14.80
CA LEU A 190 -2.56 18.20 -15.15
C LEU A 190 -2.29 16.74 -15.49
N LYS A 191 -1.24 16.47 -16.26
CA LYS A 191 -0.84 15.12 -16.67
C LYS A 191 -0.44 14.27 -15.46
N GLU A 192 0.34 14.83 -14.54
CA GLU A 192 0.74 14.15 -13.30
C GLU A 192 -0.48 13.82 -12.44
N LEU A 193 -1.38 14.78 -12.20
CA LEU A 193 -2.62 14.55 -11.44
C LEU A 193 -3.53 13.50 -12.08
N ASN A 194 -3.60 13.49 -13.41
CA ASN A 194 -4.35 12.49 -14.16
C ASN A 194 -3.61 11.15 -14.29
N ALA A 195 -2.32 11.06 -13.98
CA ALA A 195 -1.58 9.79 -13.97
C ALA A 195 -1.72 9.04 -12.62
N HIS A 196 -2.06 9.74 -11.53
CA HIS A 196 -2.39 9.12 -10.23
C HIS A 196 -3.83 8.56 -10.20
N GLY A 197 -4.12 7.73 -9.20
CA GLY A 197 -5.48 7.34 -8.84
C GLY A 197 -5.80 5.89 -9.15
N VAL A 198 -6.89 5.63 -9.88
CA VAL A 198 -7.38 4.29 -10.20
C VAL A 198 -7.77 4.21 -11.67
N SER A 199 -7.52 3.07 -12.31
CA SER A 199 -8.07 2.70 -13.61
C SER A 199 -9.06 1.56 -13.44
N VAL A 200 -10.28 1.73 -13.94
CA VAL A 200 -11.25 0.65 -14.18
C VAL A 200 -11.19 0.33 -15.66
N VAL A 201 -10.82 -0.89 -16.03
CA VAL A 201 -10.61 -1.28 -17.43
C VAL A 201 -11.22 -2.65 -17.69
N ARG A 202 -12.12 -2.77 -18.66
CA ARG A 202 -12.57 -4.07 -19.13
C ARG A 202 -11.47 -4.74 -19.94
N ILE A 203 -11.11 -5.96 -19.51
CA ILE A 203 -10.21 -6.83 -20.23
C ILE A 203 -10.88 -8.16 -20.54
N ARG A 204 -10.50 -8.75 -21.68
CA ARG A 204 -11.02 -10.05 -22.12
C ARG A 204 -9.95 -10.88 -22.78
N GLU A 205 -9.93 -12.17 -22.46
CA GLU A 205 -9.14 -13.18 -23.15
C GLU A 205 -9.84 -13.61 -24.45
N ASP A 206 -9.12 -13.56 -25.58
CA ASP A 206 -9.61 -14.09 -26.84
C ASP A 206 -9.36 -15.60 -26.99
N ASP A 207 -9.88 -16.21 -28.06
CA ASP A 207 -9.73 -17.65 -28.33
C ASP A 207 -8.27 -18.11 -28.57
N SER A 208 -7.34 -17.17 -28.75
CA SER A 208 -5.90 -17.46 -28.84
C SER A 208 -5.19 -17.43 -27.48
N GLY A 209 -5.92 -17.09 -26.40
CA GLY A 209 -5.39 -16.96 -25.06
C GLY A 209 -4.73 -15.61 -24.78
N GLN A 210 -5.00 -14.59 -25.61
CA GLN A 210 -4.45 -13.24 -25.44
C GLN A 210 -5.46 -12.34 -24.75
N TRP A 211 -5.02 -11.64 -23.71
CA TRP A 211 -5.83 -10.66 -23.00
C TRP A 211 -5.72 -9.27 -23.65
N GLN A 212 -6.86 -8.60 -23.83
CA GLN A 212 -6.92 -7.29 -24.49
C GLN A 212 -7.92 -6.35 -23.81
N VAL A 213 -7.69 -5.05 -23.95
CA VAL A 213 -8.66 -4.02 -23.58
C VAL A 213 -9.90 -4.13 -24.46
N VAL A 214 -11.06 -4.05 -23.83
CA VAL A 214 -12.36 -3.92 -24.52
C VAL A 214 -12.88 -2.52 -24.29
N GLU A 215 -13.25 -1.82 -25.37
CA GLU A 215 -13.96 -0.54 -25.25
C GLU A 215 -15.30 -0.78 -24.54
N ASP A 216 -15.48 -0.13 -23.40
CA ASP A 216 -16.63 -0.32 -22.55
C ASP A 216 -16.98 0.99 -21.86
N ALA A 217 -18.28 1.26 -21.68
CA ALA A 217 -18.74 2.47 -21.01
C ALA A 217 -18.31 2.54 -19.53
N ARG A 218 -17.92 1.39 -18.94
CA ARG A 218 -17.38 1.30 -17.58
C ARG A 218 -15.89 1.67 -17.49
N ASN A 219 -15.16 1.71 -18.61
CA ASN A 219 -13.77 2.10 -18.59
C ASN A 219 -13.63 3.54 -18.09
N ARG A 220 -12.85 3.74 -17.02
CA ARG A 220 -12.83 5.00 -16.29
C ARG A 220 -11.49 5.23 -15.61
N ARG A 221 -11.05 6.49 -15.61
CA ARG A 221 -10.03 6.99 -14.68
C ARG A 221 -10.70 7.69 -13.50
N ILE A 222 -10.24 7.34 -12.31
CA ILE A 222 -10.42 8.11 -11.08
C ILE A 222 -9.04 8.71 -10.80
N THR A 223 -8.94 10.02 -10.65
CA THR A 223 -7.66 10.75 -10.65
C THR A 223 -7.53 11.67 -9.45
N GLY A 224 -6.39 12.36 -9.32
CA GLY A 224 -6.17 13.44 -8.35
C GLY A 224 -7.11 14.65 -8.53
N LEU A 225 -8.05 14.62 -9.48
CA LEU A 225 -9.03 15.69 -9.74
C LEU A 225 -10.49 15.23 -9.63
N THR A 226 -10.75 13.93 -9.49
CA THR A 226 -12.11 13.39 -9.51
C THR A 226 -12.91 13.87 -8.29
N PRO A 227 -14.11 14.47 -8.45
CA PRO A 227 -14.96 14.82 -7.31
C PRO A 227 -15.34 13.59 -6.47
N MET A 228 -15.33 13.73 -5.15
CA MET A 228 -15.62 12.65 -4.20
C MET A 228 -16.48 13.16 -3.05
N ARG A 229 -17.22 12.23 -2.44
CA ARG A 229 -17.98 12.48 -1.21
C ARG A 229 -17.18 12.01 0.00
N LEU A 230 -17.31 12.71 1.12
CA LEU A 230 -16.88 12.22 2.43
C LEU A 230 -18.07 11.54 3.12
N ALA A 231 -17.86 10.37 3.72
CA ALA A 231 -18.87 9.65 4.48
C ALA A 231 -18.30 9.08 5.78
N GLY A 232 -19.14 8.96 6.80
CA GLY A 232 -18.73 8.62 8.16
C GLY A 232 -18.59 9.86 9.06
N PRO A 233 -18.03 9.71 10.28
CA PRO A 233 -18.14 10.72 11.33
C PRO A 233 -17.44 12.06 11.07
N VAL A 234 -16.51 12.11 10.11
CA VAL A 234 -15.75 13.34 9.78
C VAL A 234 -16.47 14.17 8.73
N ALA A 235 -17.33 13.56 7.92
CA ALA A 235 -18.08 14.25 6.87
C ALA A 235 -18.97 15.36 7.47
N GLY A 236 -18.89 16.56 6.90
CA GLY A 236 -19.66 17.72 7.35
C GLY A 236 -19.11 18.44 8.58
N THR A 237 -17.95 18.02 9.11
CA THR A 237 -17.30 18.68 10.25
C THR A 237 -16.38 19.82 9.79
N GLU A 238 -16.02 20.70 10.72
CA GLU A 238 -15.11 21.81 10.43
C GLU A 238 -13.71 21.37 9.97
N HIS A 239 -13.30 20.13 10.28
CA HIS A 239 -11.99 19.59 9.93
C HIS A 239 -11.76 19.50 8.43
N VAL A 240 -12.82 19.35 7.63
CA VAL A 240 -12.77 19.11 6.18
C VAL A 240 -13.43 20.25 5.38
N VAL A 241 -13.74 21.37 6.04
CA VAL A 241 -14.20 22.59 5.36
C VAL A 241 -13.02 23.22 4.62
N THR A 242 -13.19 23.41 3.32
CA THR A 242 -12.24 24.13 2.45
C THR A 242 -12.99 25.11 1.56
N LYS A 243 -12.26 25.93 0.79
CA LYS A 243 -12.84 26.75 -0.27
C LYS A 243 -13.64 25.94 -1.30
N TYR A 244 -13.25 24.69 -1.58
CA TYR A 244 -13.96 23.82 -2.52
C TYR A 244 -15.22 23.19 -1.90
N SER A 245 -15.17 22.85 -0.61
CA SER A 245 -16.28 22.24 0.12
C SER A 245 -16.59 23.02 1.40
N PRO A 246 -17.32 24.16 1.29
CA PRO A 246 -17.64 25.01 2.44
C PRO A 246 -18.52 24.33 3.51
N ASP A 247 -19.20 23.24 3.16
CA ASP A 247 -20.01 22.43 4.08
C ASP A 247 -19.31 21.15 4.56
N GLY A 248 -18.06 20.91 4.14
CA GLY A 248 -17.28 19.74 4.56
C GLY A 248 -17.80 18.38 4.06
N THR A 249 -18.69 18.33 3.07
CA THR A 249 -19.29 17.06 2.60
C THR A 249 -18.59 16.46 1.37
N MET A 250 -17.80 17.25 0.66
CA MET A 250 -17.17 16.90 -0.61
C MET A 250 -15.65 17.12 -0.56
N THR A 251 -14.94 16.43 -1.44
CA THR A 251 -13.54 16.70 -1.76
C THR A 251 -13.29 16.40 -3.24
N ARG A 252 -12.04 16.48 -3.69
CA ARG A 252 -11.64 16.06 -5.02
C ARG A 252 -10.27 15.38 -4.97
N GLY A 253 -10.18 14.28 -5.68
CA GLY A 253 -8.96 13.53 -5.88
C GLY A 253 -8.74 12.41 -4.87
N THR A 254 -8.03 11.41 -5.36
CA THR A 254 -7.33 10.38 -4.59
C THR A 254 -5.88 10.37 -5.05
N LEU A 255 -4.94 10.15 -4.13
CA LEU A 255 -3.51 10.28 -4.37
C LEU A 255 -2.75 9.19 -3.65
N ASN A 256 -1.58 8.85 -4.19
CA ASN A 256 -0.69 7.88 -3.59
C ASN A 256 -1.44 6.60 -3.25
N ASN A 257 -2.08 6.08 -4.30
CA ASN A 257 -2.92 4.90 -4.20
C ASN A 257 -2.04 3.65 -4.24
N CYS A 258 -1.71 3.13 -3.06
CA CYS A 258 -0.89 1.95 -2.85
C CYS A 258 -1.72 0.67 -3.12
N ALA A 259 -2.01 -0.14 -2.12
CA ALA A 259 -2.79 -1.36 -2.24
C ALA A 259 -4.32 -1.12 -2.25
N HIS A 260 -5.08 -2.17 -1.95
CA HIS A 260 -6.52 -2.15 -2.12
C HIS A 260 -7.28 -2.98 -1.09
N GLY A 261 -8.60 -2.94 -1.20
CA GLY A 261 -9.51 -3.89 -0.58
C GLY A 261 -10.72 -4.16 -1.46
N VAL A 262 -11.40 -5.27 -1.23
CA VAL A 262 -12.65 -5.63 -1.93
C VAL A 262 -13.72 -5.88 -0.90
N THR A 263 -14.81 -5.12 -0.99
CA THR A 263 -15.89 -5.23 -0.01
C THR A 263 -16.73 -6.48 -0.25
N PRO A 264 -17.40 -7.01 0.79
CA PRO A 264 -18.37 -8.10 0.63
C PRO A 264 -19.56 -7.80 -0.30
N TRP A 265 -19.79 -6.53 -0.64
CA TRP A 265 -20.81 -6.08 -1.61
C TRP A 265 -20.19 -5.67 -2.96
N ASN A 266 -18.99 -6.16 -3.26
CA ASN A 266 -18.37 -6.12 -4.59
C ASN A 266 -18.02 -4.70 -5.09
N THR A 267 -17.59 -3.83 -4.17
CA THR A 267 -16.95 -2.55 -4.49
C THR A 267 -15.45 -2.62 -4.20
N TYR A 268 -14.70 -1.70 -4.81
CA TYR A 268 -13.25 -1.58 -4.66
C TYR A 268 -12.92 -0.49 -3.65
N LEU A 269 -11.95 -0.71 -2.76
CA LEU A 269 -11.38 0.31 -1.88
C LEU A 269 -9.94 0.59 -2.31
N ALA A 270 -9.67 1.82 -2.75
CA ALA A 270 -8.32 2.30 -3.02
C ALA A 270 -7.76 2.92 -1.74
N ALA A 271 -6.55 2.54 -1.34
CA ALA A 271 -5.90 3.06 -0.16
C ALA A 271 -5.18 4.38 -0.48
N GLU A 272 -5.11 5.34 0.45
CA GLU A 272 -4.28 6.55 0.30
C GLU A 272 -3.16 6.47 1.33
N GLU A 273 -1.92 6.47 0.87
CA GLU A 273 -0.77 6.04 1.67
C GLU A 273 0.18 7.22 1.93
N ASN A 274 1.18 7.47 1.07
CA ASN A 274 2.11 8.60 1.21
C ASN A 274 1.56 9.97 0.74
N TRP A 275 0.30 10.29 1.08
CA TRP A 275 -0.42 11.50 0.65
C TRP A 275 0.11 12.81 1.27
N ALA A 276 0.72 12.76 2.45
CA ALA A 276 1.10 13.95 3.20
C ALA A 276 2.16 14.80 2.47
N GLY A 277 3.08 14.13 1.77
CA GLY A 277 4.18 14.77 1.04
C GLY A 277 3.73 15.67 -0.12
N TYR A 278 2.48 15.56 -0.58
CA TYR A 278 1.98 16.33 -1.71
C TYR A 278 1.63 17.78 -1.35
N PHE A 279 1.54 18.10 -0.05
CA PHE A 279 1.11 19.41 0.42
C PHE A 279 2.29 20.28 0.86
N ALA A 280 2.32 21.51 0.36
CA ALA A 280 3.10 22.59 0.96
C ALA A 280 2.30 23.20 2.11
N ASN A 281 3.00 23.69 3.14
CA ASN A 281 2.37 24.46 4.21
C ASN A 281 3.40 25.44 4.78
N ALA A 282 3.22 26.74 4.57
CA ALA A 282 4.14 27.78 5.01
C ALA A 282 3.75 28.42 6.35
N ASP A 283 2.75 27.87 7.05
CA ASP A 283 2.37 28.36 8.37
C ASP A 283 3.50 28.10 9.38
N ALA A 284 3.72 29.07 10.27
CA ALA A 284 4.77 28.97 11.29
C ALA A 284 4.45 27.92 12.36
N GLU A 285 3.17 27.67 12.61
CA GLU A 285 2.67 26.62 13.50
C GLU A 285 1.75 25.71 12.68
N ILE A 286 2.11 24.44 12.58
CA ILE A 286 1.35 23.44 11.85
C ILE A 286 0.31 22.83 12.79
N ASP A 287 -0.93 22.64 12.30
CA ASP A 287 -1.98 21.94 13.04
C ASP A 287 -1.47 20.55 13.46
N ARG A 288 -1.70 20.16 14.73
CA ARG A 288 -1.26 18.86 15.26
C ARG A 288 -1.73 17.66 14.43
N ARG A 289 -2.90 17.77 13.79
CA ARG A 289 -3.53 16.76 12.93
C ARG A 289 -2.87 16.64 11.55
N GLN A 290 -1.96 17.55 11.24
CA GLN A 290 -1.09 17.53 10.06
C GLN A 290 0.35 17.22 10.46
N ALA A 291 0.85 17.85 11.53
CA ALA A 291 2.20 17.65 12.02
C ALA A 291 2.50 16.19 12.38
N ARG A 292 1.53 15.47 12.97
CA ARG A 292 1.64 14.05 13.31
C ARG A 292 1.77 13.13 12.07
N TYR A 293 1.46 13.65 10.88
CA TYR A 293 1.54 12.95 9.60
C TYR A 293 2.67 13.52 8.71
N GLY A 294 3.71 14.12 9.31
CA GLY A 294 4.90 14.55 8.58
C GLY A 294 4.78 15.86 7.79
N ILE A 295 3.62 16.55 7.84
CA ILE A 295 3.48 17.90 7.28
C ILE A 295 4.23 18.88 8.18
N GLN A 296 5.12 19.68 7.58
CA GLN A 296 5.97 20.65 8.28
C GLN A 296 5.90 22.01 7.58
N THR A 297 6.46 23.04 8.20
CA THR A 297 6.60 24.37 7.59
C THR A 297 7.56 24.32 6.40
N ARG A 298 7.01 24.27 5.17
CA ARG A 298 7.73 24.27 3.89
C ARG A 298 6.88 24.86 2.77
N ASP A 299 7.50 25.57 1.84
CA ASP A 299 6.84 26.19 0.68
C ASP A 299 6.77 25.26 -0.55
N THR A 300 7.15 23.99 -0.38
CA THR A 300 7.21 22.92 -1.39
C THR A 300 6.42 21.69 -0.95
N GLY A 301 5.76 21.04 -1.90
CA GLY A 301 5.27 19.66 -1.80
C GLY A 301 5.97 18.80 -2.87
N ARG A 302 5.78 17.47 -2.85
CA ARG A 302 6.53 16.47 -3.65
C ARG A 302 6.77 16.94 -5.09
N TYR A 303 5.71 17.23 -5.84
CA TYR A 303 5.80 17.65 -7.25
C TYR A 303 5.57 19.16 -7.48
N GLN A 304 5.46 19.92 -6.38
CA GLN A 304 5.19 21.36 -6.38
C GLN A 304 3.98 21.78 -7.23
N TRP A 305 2.91 20.97 -7.26
CA TRP A 305 1.72 21.22 -8.08
C TRP A 305 1.03 22.56 -7.81
N HIS A 306 1.10 23.05 -6.57
CA HIS A 306 0.59 24.38 -6.19
C HIS A 306 1.29 25.53 -6.92
N ARG A 307 2.44 25.28 -7.56
CA ARG A 307 3.21 26.25 -8.36
C ARG A 307 2.87 26.23 -9.85
N ALA A 308 1.78 25.57 -10.26
CA ALA A 308 1.29 25.65 -11.63
C ALA A 308 1.10 27.10 -12.07
N ALA A 309 1.62 27.46 -13.24
CA ALA A 309 1.78 28.85 -13.67
C ALA A 309 0.44 29.62 -13.77
N SER A 310 -0.68 28.95 -14.05
CA SER A 310 -1.99 29.59 -14.08
C SER A 310 -2.52 30.04 -12.71
N GLY A 311 -2.03 29.46 -11.61
CA GLY A 311 -2.63 29.62 -10.29
C GLY A 311 -4.08 29.12 -10.21
N ALA A 312 -4.48 28.19 -11.09
CA ALA A 312 -5.84 27.66 -11.09
C ALA A 312 -6.18 26.94 -9.78
N ASP A 313 -7.45 27.03 -9.39
CA ASP A 313 -7.99 26.53 -8.12
C ASP A 313 -7.67 25.04 -7.87
N GLN A 314 -7.73 24.23 -8.92
CA GLN A 314 -7.44 22.79 -8.86
C GLN A 314 -5.98 22.44 -8.56
N TYR A 315 -5.06 23.39 -8.72
CA TYR A 315 -3.63 23.24 -8.46
C TYR A 315 -3.21 23.89 -7.14
N VAL A 316 -3.65 25.13 -6.88
CA VAL A 316 -3.28 25.86 -5.65
C VAL A 316 -3.80 25.19 -4.37
N ARG A 317 -4.74 24.25 -4.47
CA ARG A 317 -5.24 23.44 -3.35
C ARG A 317 -4.16 22.63 -2.63
N PHE A 318 -3.03 22.38 -3.28
CA PHE A 318 -1.87 21.71 -2.66
C PHE A 318 -1.01 22.65 -1.80
N ASP A 319 -1.36 23.94 -1.72
CA ASP A 319 -0.87 24.86 -0.68
C ASP A 319 -1.85 24.88 0.49
N ALA A 320 -1.50 24.17 1.56
CA ALA A 320 -2.24 24.09 2.81
C ALA A 320 -1.89 25.22 3.80
N SER A 321 -1.20 26.28 3.36
CA SER A 321 -0.97 27.46 4.20
C SER A 321 -2.29 28.19 4.49
N SER A 322 -2.39 28.80 5.66
CA SER A 322 -3.46 29.74 5.97
C SER A 322 -3.31 31.02 5.14
N ARG A 323 -4.21 31.24 4.17
CA ARG A 323 -4.20 32.40 3.26
C ARG A 323 -5.35 33.37 3.51
N GLY A 324 -6.48 32.88 4.02
CA GLY A 324 -7.69 33.65 4.31
C GLY A 324 -7.99 33.77 5.80
N ALA A 325 -9.14 34.38 6.12
CA ALA A 325 -9.61 34.52 7.50
C ALA A 325 -10.25 33.22 8.04
N SER A 326 -10.69 32.33 7.16
CA SER A 326 -11.34 31.06 7.53
C SER A 326 -11.02 29.94 6.53
N PRO A 327 -11.25 28.66 6.89
CA PRO A 327 -11.06 27.54 5.97
C PRO A 327 -11.94 27.60 4.70
N THR A 328 -13.03 28.37 4.70
CA THR A 328 -13.85 28.57 3.48
C THR A 328 -13.20 29.49 2.43
N GLU A 329 -12.08 30.12 2.77
CA GLU A 329 -11.35 31.04 1.88
C GLU A 329 -10.03 30.46 1.36
N ASP A 330 -9.57 29.32 1.89
CA ASP A 330 -8.32 28.65 1.51
C ASP A 330 -8.38 27.12 1.62
N TYR A 331 -7.20 26.48 1.61
CA TYR A 331 -7.03 25.04 1.57
C TYR A 331 -6.25 24.49 2.76
N ARG A 332 -6.23 25.21 3.89
CA ARG A 332 -5.49 24.77 5.08
C ARG A 332 -5.94 23.41 5.62
N ASN A 333 -7.20 23.04 5.36
CA ASN A 333 -7.80 21.77 5.75
C ASN A 333 -7.79 20.71 4.64
N GLU A 334 -7.31 21.04 3.42
CA GLU A 334 -7.27 20.08 2.30
C GLU A 334 -6.52 18.79 2.67
N PRO A 335 -5.39 18.80 3.43
CA PRO A 335 -4.74 17.57 3.84
C PRO A 335 -5.61 16.63 4.69
N HIS A 336 -6.59 17.15 5.45
CA HIS A 336 -7.50 16.32 6.24
C HIS A 336 -8.47 15.50 5.38
N ALA A 337 -8.62 15.86 4.09
CA ALA A 337 -9.42 15.12 3.15
C ALA A 337 -8.67 13.97 2.47
N PHE A 338 -7.42 13.68 2.87
CA PHE A 338 -6.59 12.58 2.35
C PHE A 338 -6.12 11.65 3.48
N GLY A 339 -5.70 10.44 3.11
CA GLY A 339 -5.32 9.37 4.03
C GLY A 339 -6.49 8.50 4.41
N TRP A 340 -7.44 8.30 3.50
CA TRP A 340 -8.64 7.52 3.74
C TRP A 340 -8.75 6.39 2.71
N MET A 341 -9.42 5.30 3.07
CA MET A 341 -9.90 4.34 2.06
C MET A 341 -10.99 4.97 1.19
N VAL A 342 -10.82 4.89 -0.14
CA VAL A 342 -11.74 5.44 -1.14
C VAL A 342 -12.53 4.32 -1.81
N GLU A 343 -13.83 4.27 -1.56
CA GLU A 343 -14.73 3.29 -2.16
C GLU A 343 -15.18 3.70 -3.58
N ILE A 344 -15.04 2.77 -4.51
CA ILE A 344 -15.36 2.91 -5.92
C ILE A 344 -16.25 1.73 -6.32
N ASP A 345 -17.40 2.02 -6.93
CA ASP A 345 -18.20 1.01 -7.61
C ASP A 345 -17.65 0.84 -9.04
N PRO A 346 -17.00 -0.30 -9.36
CA PRO A 346 -16.44 -0.50 -10.70
C PRO A 346 -17.53 -0.77 -11.75
N MET A 347 -18.74 -1.13 -11.34
CA MET A 347 -19.85 -1.44 -12.25
C MET A 347 -20.66 -0.19 -12.64
N ASP A 348 -20.63 0.87 -11.82
CA ASP A 348 -21.28 2.16 -12.09
C ASP A 348 -20.26 3.28 -12.39
N PRO A 349 -19.98 3.57 -13.68
CA PRO A 349 -19.02 4.62 -14.04
C PRO A 349 -19.50 6.04 -13.72
N ALA A 350 -20.79 6.23 -13.39
CA ALA A 350 -21.33 7.52 -12.97
C ALA A 350 -21.29 7.70 -11.45
N ALA A 351 -21.04 6.63 -10.67
CA ALA A 351 -20.96 6.71 -9.22
C ALA A 351 -19.84 7.67 -8.79
N THR A 352 -20.15 8.49 -7.78
CA THR A 352 -19.16 9.36 -7.14
C THR A 352 -18.41 8.55 -6.09
N PRO A 353 -17.07 8.41 -6.18
CA PRO A 353 -16.29 7.72 -5.16
C PRO A 353 -16.48 8.32 -3.76
N VAL A 354 -16.33 7.49 -2.73
CA VAL A 354 -16.62 7.87 -1.34
C VAL A 354 -15.42 7.59 -0.44
N LYS A 355 -14.90 8.62 0.24
CA LYS A 355 -13.89 8.44 1.28
C LYS A 355 -14.56 8.00 2.58
N ARG A 356 -14.15 6.83 3.11
CA ARG A 356 -14.78 6.17 4.27
C ARG A 356 -14.07 6.53 5.57
N THR A 357 -14.52 7.60 6.21
CA THR A 357 -13.75 8.23 7.30
C THR A 357 -13.75 7.44 8.60
N HIS A 358 -14.64 6.46 8.78
CA HIS A 358 -14.65 5.63 9.99
C HIS A 358 -13.55 4.56 9.99
N LEU A 359 -12.88 4.34 8.85
CA LEU A 359 -11.74 3.42 8.77
C LEU A 359 -10.43 4.03 9.32
N GLY A 360 -10.47 5.29 9.78
CA GLY A 360 -9.32 6.02 10.30
C GLY A 360 -8.59 6.80 9.20
N ARG A 361 -7.72 7.73 9.62
CA ARG A 361 -6.88 8.53 8.72
C ARG A 361 -5.41 8.26 8.97
N PHE A 362 -4.70 7.71 7.99
CA PHE A 362 -3.28 7.41 8.06
C PHE A 362 -2.71 7.01 6.69
N ALA A 363 -1.46 6.54 6.62
CA ALA A 363 -0.88 6.02 5.39
C ALA A 363 -1.42 4.60 5.18
N HIS A 364 -2.64 4.49 4.66
CA HIS A 364 -3.23 3.18 4.44
C HIS A 364 -2.48 2.46 3.35
N GLU A 365 -1.88 1.32 3.69
CA GLU A 365 -1.39 0.41 2.66
C GLU A 365 -2.57 -0.15 1.85
N GLY A 366 -3.51 -0.79 2.56
CA GLY A 366 -4.62 -1.53 2.01
C GLY A 366 -5.61 -1.91 3.10
N VAL A 367 -6.71 -2.54 2.71
CA VAL A 367 -7.69 -3.02 3.68
C VAL A 367 -8.17 -4.42 3.32
N ILE A 368 -8.07 -5.34 4.28
CA ILE A 368 -8.55 -6.70 4.11
C ILE A 368 -9.78 -6.97 4.96
N PHE A 369 -10.76 -7.64 4.37
CA PHE A 369 -11.98 -8.03 5.06
C PHE A 369 -11.85 -9.45 5.60
N ALA A 370 -12.28 -9.63 6.85
CA ALA A 370 -12.65 -10.96 7.31
C ALA A 370 -13.84 -11.49 6.49
N PRO A 371 -14.01 -12.82 6.35
CA PRO A 371 -15.17 -13.39 5.69
C PRO A 371 -16.48 -12.83 6.26
N ALA A 372 -17.28 -12.19 5.41
CA ALA A 372 -18.57 -11.64 5.80
C ALA A 372 -19.58 -12.76 6.10
N VAL A 373 -20.23 -12.70 7.26
CA VAL A 373 -21.21 -13.69 7.70
C VAL A 373 -22.56 -13.03 7.90
N GLU A 374 -23.62 -13.62 7.32
CA GLU A 374 -25.00 -13.14 7.47
C GLU A 374 -25.37 -12.91 8.94
N GLY A 375 -25.87 -11.71 9.25
CA GLY A 375 -26.28 -11.31 10.60
C GLY A 375 -25.13 -10.99 11.56
N GLN A 376 -23.88 -11.00 11.11
CA GLN A 376 -22.70 -10.62 11.91
C GLN A 376 -22.10 -9.29 11.44
N PRO A 377 -21.37 -8.56 12.28
CA PRO A 377 -20.62 -7.37 11.87
C PRO A 377 -19.64 -7.66 10.72
N VAL A 378 -19.43 -6.65 9.87
CA VAL A 378 -18.30 -6.58 8.94
C VAL A 378 -17.05 -6.25 9.73
N VAL A 379 -15.95 -6.95 9.45
CA VAL A 379 -14.65 -6.70 10.06
C VAL A 379 -13.61 -6.49 8.99
N ALA A 380 -12.79 -5.47 9.17
CA ALA A 380 -11.70 -5.14 8.26
C ALA A 380 -10.41 -4.81 9.04
N TYR A 381 -9.25 -5.06 8.44
CA TYR A 381 -7.92 -4.78 9.01
C TYR A 381 -7.11 -3.93 8.03
N SER A 382 -6.27 -3.03 8.55
CA SER A 382 -5.43 -2.13 7.75
C SER A 382 -4.09 -1.90 8.45
N GLY A 383 -3.03 -1.89 7.66
CA GLY A 383 -1.70 -1.40 8.06
C GLY A 383 -1.63 0.13 7.88
N ASP A 384 -0.73 0.75 8.62
CA ASP A 384 -0.31 2.14 8.47
C ASP A 384 1.18 2.14 8.16
N ASP A 385 1.52 2.27 6.88
CA ASP A 385 2.89 2.08 6.43
C ASP A 385 3.75 3.33 6.70
N ALA A 386 4.18 3.42 7.95
CA ALA A 386 5.33 4.21 8.31
C ALA A 386 6.05 3.57 9.48
N ARG A 387 7.34 3.89 9.62
CA ARG A 387 8.16 3.36 10.71
C ARG A 387 7.54 3.70 12.06
N PHE A 388 7.35 2.67 12.89
CA PHE A 388 6.79 2.74 14.23
C PHE A 388 5.30 3.05 14.32
N GLU A 389 4.57 3.05 13.20
CA GLU A 389 3.11 3.13 13.22
C GLU A 389 2.46 1.76 13.47
N TYR A 390 1.20 1.60 13.09
CA TYR A 390 0.29 0.68 13.77
C TYR A 390 -0.52 -0.20 12.83
N ILE A 391 -1.06 -1.30 13.38
CA ILE A 391 -2.07 -2.14 12.72
C ILE A 391 -3.44 -1.81 13.33
N TYR A 392 -4.43 -1.60 12.46
CA TYR A 392 -5.80 -1.21 12.83
C TYR A 392 -6.81 -2.28 12.46
N LYS A 393 -7.97 -2.22 13.12
CA LYS A 393 -9.14 -3.07 12.88
C LYS A 393 -10.41 -2.24 12.98
N PHE A 394 -11.30 -2.38 12.01
CA PHE A 394 -12.65 -1.83 12.05
C PHE A 394 -13.68 -2.94 12.25
N VAL A 395 -14.69 -2.68 13.08
CA VAL A 395 -15.87 -3.55 13.25
C VAL A 395 -17.13 -2.72 13.05
N SER A 396 -17.99 -3.09 12.09
CA SER A 396 -19.22 -2.34 11.82
C SER A 396 -20.23 -2.46 12.96
N ALA A 397 -20.99 -1.38 13.22
CA ALA A 397 -22.05 -1.38 14.22
C ALA A 397 -23.27 -2.20 13.76
N ARG A 398 -23.54 -2.17 12.44
CA ARG A 398 -24.65 -2.88 11.81
C ARG A 398 -24.19 -4.23 11.25
N PRO A 399 -25.04 -5.27 11.29
CA PRO A 399 -24.71 -6.57 10.73
C PRO A 399 -24.72 -6.53 9.19
N TYR A 400 -23.92 -7.40 8.61
CA TYR A 400 -23.89 -7.71 7.19
C TYR A 400 -25.12 -8.53 6.80
N HIS A 401 -25.78 -8.11 5.73
CA HIS A 401 -26.82 -8.86 5.03
C HIS A 401 -26.62 -8.69 3.53
N ALA A 402 -26.29 -9.77 2.81
CA ALA A 402 -25.85 -9.72 1.42
C ALA A 402 -26.86 -9.02 0.49
N ALA A 403 -28.16 -9.16 0.77
CA ALA A 403 -29.21 -8.55 -0.03
C ALA A 403 -29.30 -7.02 0.07
N THR A 404 -28.74 -6.42 1.13
CA THR A 404 -28.85 -4.99 1.43
C THR A 404 -27.52 -4.35 1.83
N ALA A 405 -26.43 -5.09 1.77
CA ALA A 405 -25.12 -4.60 2.16
C ALA A 405 -24.64 -3.56 1.13
N ASP A 406 -24.14 -2.46 1.64
CA ASP A 406 -23.51 -1.39 0.87
C ASP A 406 -22.45 -0.70 1.74
N GLY A 407 -21.74 0.25 1.15
CA GLY A 407 -20.66 0.95 1.83
C GLY A 407 -21.06 1.73 3.08
N SER A 408 -22.35 1.95 3.34
CA SER A 408 -22.79 2.59 4.60
C SER A 408 -22.50 1.72 5.83
N LEU A 409 -22.20 0.43 5.67
CA LEU A 409 -21.70 -0.42 6.76
C LEU A 409 -20.31 0.03 7.26
N LEU A 410 -19.56 0.79 6.47
CA LEU A 410 -18.26 1.35 6.83
C LEU A 410 -18.36 2.75 7.45
N ASP A 411 -19.55 3.35 7.52
CA ASP A 411 -19.74 4.70 8.05
C ASP A 411 -20.01 4.71 9.57
N GLU A 412 -20.34 3.55 10.16
CA GLU A 412 -20.71 3.38 11.56
C GLU A 412 -20.11 2.09 12.15
N GLY A 413 -19.31 2.22 13.20
CA GLY A 413 -18.66 1.08 13.84
C GLY A 413 -17.74 1.48 14.98
N THR A 414 -16.70 0.69 15.18
CA THR A 414 -15.60 1.01 16.09
C THR A 414 -14.29 0.70 15.40
N LEU A 415 -13.41 1.68 15.35
CA LEU A 415 -12.02 1.51 14.97
C LEU A 415 -11.20 1.11 16.20
N TYR A 416 -10.30 0.16 16.03
CA TYR A 416 -9.39 -0.34 17.04
C TYR A 416 -7.97 -0.27 16.52
N VAL A 417 -7.01 -0.24 17.45
CA VAL A 417 -5.59 -0.38 17.17
C VAL A 417 -4.99 -1.55 17.96
N ALA A 418 -4.03 -2.25 17.38
CA ALA A 418 -3.43 -3.43 17.97
C ALA A 418 -2.44 -3.10 19.10
N ARG A 419 -2.46 -3.91 20.15
CA ARG A 419 -1.33 -4.10 21.07
C ARG A 419 -0.92 -5.57 21.08
N PHE A 420 0.35 -5.82 20.78
CA PHE A 420 0.98 -7.13 20.83
C PHE A 420 1.72 -7.31 22.16
N HIS A 421 1.49 -8.44 22.83
CA HIS A 421 2.18 -8.82 24.07
C HIS A 421 3.23 -9.90 23.80
N GLU A 422 4.35 -9.87 24.54
CA GLU A 422 5.47 -10.80 24.37
C GLU A 422 5.15 -12.28 24.48
N ASP A 423 4.03 -12.65 25.11
CA ASP A 423 3.63 -14.04 25.31
C ASP A 423 2.76 -14.59 24.18
N GLY A 424 2.79 -13.94 23.01
CA GLY A 424 2.02 -14.34 21.83
C GLY A 424 0.53 -14.02 21.93
N ARG A 425 0.10 -13.22 22.93
CA ARG A 425 -1.26 -12.68 23.00
C ARG A 425 -1.28 -11.25 22.49
N GLY A 426 -2.43 -10.79 22.04
CA GLY A 426 -2.67 -9.38 21.75
C GLY A 426 -4.10 -8.96 22.06
N GLU A 427 -4.30 -7.64 22.06
CA GLU A 427 -5.59 -7.01 22.31
C GLU A 427 -5.85 -5.86 21.34
N TRP A 428 -7.13 -5.64 21.04
CA TRP A 428 -7.62 -4.54 20.23
C TRP A 428 -8.11 -3.40 21.13
N LEU A 429 -7.49 -2.23 21.03
CA LEU A 429 -7.79 -1.05 21.83
C LEU A 429 -8.73 -0.14 21.06
N ALA A 430 -9.94 0.09 21.58
CA ALA A 430 -10.94 0.93 20.92
C ALA A 430 -10.47 2.40 20.83
N LEU A 431 -10.59 2.97 19.63
CA LEU A 431 -10.36 4.39 19.36
C LEU A 431 -11.71 5.12 19.36
N ALA A 432 -12.28 5.31 20.55
CA ALA A 432 -13.60 5.91 20.75
C ALA A 432 -13.60 6.96 21.88
N PRO A 433 -14.49 7.97 21.84
CA PRO A 433 -14.58 8.98 22.89
C PRO A 433 -14.78 8.37 24.28
N GLY A 434 -13.91 8.73 25.23
CA GLY A 434 -13.93 8.26 26.62
C GLY A 434 -13.19 6.93 26.86
N GLU A 435 -12.78 6.22 25.81
CA GLU A 435 -12.05 4.95 25.90
C GLU A 435 -10.55 5.16 25.79
N ASN A 436 -9.75 4.33 26.47
CA ASN A 436 -8.28 4.31 26.37
C ASN A 436 -7.60 5.69 26.49
N GLY A 437 -8.17 6.60 27.28
CA GLY A 437 -7.66 7.95 27.49
C GLY A 437 -8.03 8.97 26.41
N LEU A 438 -8.86 8.62 25.42
CA LEU A 438 -9.32 9.51 24.36
C LEU A 438 -10.43 10.43 24.86
N THR A 439 -10.01 11.45 25.60
CA THR A 439 -10.88 12.42 26.28
C THR A 439 -10.55 13.85 25.85
N PRO A 440 -11.48 14.81 25.99
CA PRO A 440 -11.20 16.22 25.72
C PRO A 440 -10.02 16.76 26.53
N GLU A 441 -9.83 16.29 27.76
CA GLU A 441 -8.70 16.67 28.63
C GLU A 441 -7.35 16.26 28.06
N ASN A 442 -7.30 15.16 27.30
CA ASN A 442 -6.12 14.67 26.61
C ASN A 442 -6.05 15.15 25.15
N GLY A 443 -6.88 16.11 24.76
CA GLY A 443 -6.86 16.72 23.43
C GLY A 443 -7.62 15.93 22.35
N PHE A 444 -8.60 15.10 22.74
CA PHE A 444 -9.48 14.38 21.82
C PHE A 444 -10.92 14.83 22.04
N ALA A 445 -11.38 15.78 21.23
CA ALA A 445 -12.66 16.47 21.47
C ALA A 445 -13.87 15.55 21.28
N ASP A 446 -13.86 14.79 20.19
CA ASP A 446 -14.93 13.88 19.78
C ASP A 446 -14.39 12.81 18.81
N LEU A 447 -15.30 12.00 18.25
CA LEU A 447 -14.94 10.93 17.30
C LEU A 447 -14.34 11.48 15.99
N ALA A 448 -14.78 12.65 15.53
CA ALA A 448 -14.24 13.22 14.28
C ALA A 448 -12.80 13.67 14.48
N ASP A 449 -12.49 14.30 15.61
CA ASP A 449 -11.13 14.69 15.96
C ASP A 449 -10.23 13.47 16.20
N ILE A 450 -10.76 12.38 16.81
CA ILE A 450 -10.06 11.09 16.92
C ILE A 450 -9.71 10.54 15.53
N LEU A 451 -10.66 10.52 14.60
CA LEU A 451 -10.44 9.93 13.27
C LEU A 451 -9.53 10.77 12.38
N VAL A 452 -9.62 12.11 12.41
CA VAL A 452 -8.68 12.98 11.68
C VAL A 452 -7.27 12.90 12.27
N ASN A 453 -7.15 12.56 13.56
CA ASN A 453 -5.90 12.41 14.30
C ASN A 453 -5.63 10.96 14.75
N THR A 454 -6.00 9.99 13.91
CA THR A 454 -6.03 8.56 14.28
C THR A 454 -4.70 8.08 14.86
N ARG A 455 -3.58 8.50 14.28
CA ARG A 455 -2.24 8.14 14.77
C ARG A 455 -1.97 8.62 16.19
N ALA A 456 -2.29 9.88 16.51
CA ALA A 456 -2.16 10.38 17.89
C ALA A 456 -3.14 9.69 18.86
N ALA A 457 -4.32 9.30 18.38
CA ALA A 457 -5.26 8.52 19.20
C ALA A 457 -4.70 7.12 19.51
N ALA A 458 -4.04 6.48 18.54
CA ALA A 458 -3.33 5.23 18.73
C ALA A 458 -2.12 5.39 19.68
N ASP A 459 -1.37 6.48 19.56
CA ASP A 459 -0.32 6.86 20.51
C ASP A 459 -0.92 6.88 21.93
N GLN A 460 -2.00 7.65 22.15
CA GLN A 460 -2.65 7.79 23.45
C GLN A 460 -3.22 6.48 24.01
N ALA A 461 -3.77 5.62 23.14
CA ALA A 461 -4.33 4.33 23.55
C ALA A 461 -3.23 3.34 23.99
N GLY A 462 -1.98 3.56 23.57
CA GLY A 462 -0.84 2.73 23.90
C GLY A 462 -0.68 1.54 22.95
N ALA A 463 -0.87 1.77 21.65
CA ALA A 463 -0.63 0.78 20.59
C ALA A 463 0.85 0.37 20.50
N THR A 464 1.12 -0.84 19.98
CA THR A 464 2.48 -1.34 19.76
C THR A 464 3.06 -0.75 18.47
N ARG A 465 4.25 -0.15 18.55
CA ARG A 465 4.94 0.44 17.39
C ARG A 465 5.55 -0.64 16.49
N MET A 466 5.13 -0.69 15.24
CA MET A 466 5.43 -1.76 14.30
C MET A 466 6.51 -1.38 13.28
N ASP A 467 7.14 -2.38 12.67
CA ASP A 467 8.09 -2.21 11.58
C ASP A 467 7.36 -2.11 10.22
N ARG A 468 6.82 -0.93 9.90
CA ARG A 468 6.17 -0.62 8.59
C ARG A 468 5.12 -1.66 8.15
N PRO A 469 3.93 -1.65 8.77
CA PRO A 469 2.81 -2.50 8.34
C PRO A 469 2.31 -2.17 6.94
N GLU A 470 2.58 -3.06 5.99
CA GLU A 470 2.11 -2.99 4.62
C GLU A 470 0.88 -3.90 4.43
N TRP A 471 0.90 -4.83 3.48
CA TRP A 471 -0.28 -5.57 3.04
C TRP A 471 -0.72 -6.61 4.07
N GLY A 472 -2.04 -6.81 4.12
CA GLY A 472 -2.67 -7.89 4.87
C GLY A 472 -3.26 -8.98 3.97
N ALA A 473 -3.47 -10.17 4.53
CA ALA A 473 -4.33 -11.19 3.93
C ALA A 473 -5.04 -12.03 5.01
N VAL A 474 -6.21 -12.60 4.68
CA VAL A 474 -6.93 -13.54 5.56
C VAL A 474 -6.96 -14.91 4.90
N ASP A 475 -6.50 -15.95 5.60
CA ASP A 475 -6.65 -17.32 5.14
C ASP A 475 -8.14 -17.69 5.11
N PRO A 476 -8.73 -17.96 3.92
CA PRO A 476 -10.17 -18.16 3.78
C PRO A 476 -10.69 -19.40 4.52
N ALA A 477 -9.82 -20.35 4.87
CA ALA A 477 -10.22 -21.57 5.56
C ALA A 477 -10.06 -21.50 7.08
N THR A 478 -9.03 -20.81 7.57
CA THR A 478 -8.72 -20.76 9.02
C THR A 478 -9.14 -19.45 9.67
N GLY A 479 -9.30 -18.38 8.89
CA GLY A 479 -9.52 -17.03 9.40
C GLY A 479 -8.27 -16.43 10.06
N GLN A 480 -7.09 -17.04 9.90
CA GLN A 480 -5.84 -16.42 10.32
C GLN A 480 -5.58 -15.18 9.47
N VAL A 481 -5.14 -14.11 10.13
CA VAL A 481 -4.82 -12.84 9.49
C VAL A 481 -3.31 -12.69 9.45
N TYR A 482 -2.77 -12.26 8.32
CA TYR A 482 -1.34 -12.08 8.07
C TYR A 482 -1.10 -10.62 7.68
N PHE A 483 0.03 -10.05 8.10
CA PHE A 483 0.51 -8.74 7.67
C PHE A 483 2.02 -8.77 7.43
N THR A 484 2.46 -8.10 6.38
CA THR A 484 3.87 -7.81 6.13
C THR A 484 4.34 -6.63 6.97
N LEU A 485 5.60 -6.72 7.41
CA LEU A 485 6.31 -5.72 8.19
C LEU A 485 7.65 -5.48 7.50
N THR A 486 7.68 -4.54 6.56
CA THR A 486 8.61 -4.53 5.42
C THR A 486 10.06 -4.29 5.81
N ASN A 487 10.31 -3.35 6.72
CA ASN A 487 11.61 -3.08 7.34
C ASN A 487 11.48 -1.93 8.36
N ASN A 488 12.49 -1.78 9.20
CA ASN A 488 12.64 -0.60 10.05
C ASN A 488 14.10 -0.43 10.50
N THR A 489 14.90 0.23 9.68
CA THR A 489 16.32 0.52 9.99
C THR A 489 16.49 1.57 11.09
N ARG A 490 15.39 2.18 11.57
CA ARG A 490 15.41 3.14 12.68
C ARG A 490 15.20 2.48 14.04
N ARG A 491 14.83 1.19 14.10
CA ARG A 491 14.72 0.47 15.37
C ARG A 491 16.11 0.29 15.97
N GLU A 492 16.39 0.95 17.08
CA GLU A 492 17.71 0.90 17.71
C GLU A 492 17.87 -0.39 18.55
N ALA A 493 19.12 -0.75 18.84
CA ALA A 493 19.41 -1.86 19.74
C ALA A 493 18.88 -1.55 21.15
N GLY A 494 18.01 -2.40 21.67
CA GLY A 494 17.27 -2.20 22.91
C GLY A 494 15.78 -1.87 22.72
N ASP A 495 15.39 -1.42 21.51
CA ASP A 495 14.00 -1.10 21.16
C ASP A 495 13.23 -2.31 20.59
N GLU A 496 13.86 -3.48 20.48
CA GLU A 496 13.21 -4.69 20.00
C GLU A 496 12.11 -5.19 20.95
N ASP A 497 11.13 -5.86 20.36
CA ASP A 497 10.10 -6.60 21.09
C ASP A 497 9.81 -7.92 20.37
N ALA A 498 8.95 -8.76 20.95
CA ALA A 498 8.68 -10.07 20.35
C ALA A 498 8.02 -9.98 18.96
N ALA A 499 7.22 -8.93 18.71
CA ALA A 499 6.56 -8.72 17.42
C ALA A 499 7.50 -8.06 16.40
N ASN A 500 8.53 -7.34 16.86
CA ASN A 500 9.53 -6.67 16.03
C ASN A 500 10.95 -7.00 16.55
N PRO A 501 11.49 -8.20 16.24
CA PRO A 501 12.56 -8.81 17.02
C PRO A 501 13.99 -8.41 16.62
N ARG A 502 14.16 -7.47 15.69
CA ARG A 502 15.48 -7.08 15.15
C ARG A 502 15.69 -5.57 15.24
N ALA A 503 16.78 -5.15 15.87
CA ALA A 503 17.33 -3.81 15.65
C ALA A 503 17.87 -3.68 14.23
N GLU A 504 17.88 -2.45 13.73
CA GLU A 504 18.30 -2.09 12.38
C GLU A 504 17.68 -3.06 11.35
N ASN A 505 16.37 -3.32 11.48
CA ASN A 505 15.69 -4.34 10.69
C ASN A 505 15.72 -3.96 9.21
N HIS A 506 16.65 -4.53 8.44
CA HIS A 506 16.82 -4.25 7.01
C HIS A 506 15.90 -5.06 6.11
N PHE A 507 15.39 -6.20 6.57
CA PHE A 507 14.83 -7.23 5.69
C PHE A 507 13.34 -7.48 5.88
N GLY A 508 12.76 -7.11 7.02
CA GLY A 508 11.33 -7.32 7.29
C GLY A 508 10.92 -8.74 7.63
N HIS A 509 9.63 -8.89 7.94
CA HIS A 509 9.03 -10.16 8.38
C HIS A 509 7.53 -10.17 8.13
N ILE A 510 6.90 -11.33 8.33
CA ILE A 510 5.44 -11.47 8.23
C ILE A 510 4.92 -11.92 9.60
N ILE A 511 4.03 -11.13 10.18
CA ILE A 511 3.31 -11.46 11.41
C ILE A 511 1.95 -12.07 11.04
N ARG A 512 1.45 -12.99 11.86
CA ARG A 512 0.07 -13.48 11.74
C ARG A 512 -0.62 -13.64 13.09
N TRP A 513 -1.94 -13.68 13.09
CA TRP A 513 -2.73 -13.95 14.27
C TRP A 513 -4.04 -14.67 14.02
N GLN A 514 -4.57 -15.27 15.08
CA GLN A 514 -5.88 -15.87 15.18
C GLN A 514 -6.72 -15.10 16.21
N GLU A 515 -7.87 -14.61 15.80
CA GLU A 515 -8.83 -13.96 16.69
C GLU A 515 -9.44 -14.97 17.69
N GLU A 516 -9.60 -14.55 18.95
CA GLU A 516 -10.32 -15.34 19.94
C GLU A 516 -11.83 -15.31 19.64
N GLY A 517 -12.38 -16.46 19.26
CA GLY A 517 -13.80 -16.62 19.00
C GLY A 517 -14.19 -16.19 17.58
N SER A 518 -14.46 -14.90 17.38
CA SER A 518 -14.87 -14.35 16.07
C SER A 518 -13.96 -13.20 15.68
N HIS A 519 -13.95 -12.83 14.40
CA HIS A 519 -13.25 -11.65 13.94
C HIS A 519 -13.73 -10.35 14.61
N ALA A 520 -14.92 -10.29 15.23
CA ALA A 520 -15.35 -9.12 16.01
C ALA A 520 -14.78 -9.10 17.45
N GLY A 521 -14.02 -10.12 17.86
CA GLY A 521 -13.38 -10.21 19.17
C GLY A 521 -12.32 -9.13 19.38
N THR A 522 -11.94 -8.89 20.64
CA THR A 522 -10.95 -7.85 21.00
C THR A 522 -9.63 -8.44 21.48
N ARG A 523 -9.40 -9.74 21.25
CA ARG A 523 -8.20 -10.48 21.67
C ARG A 523 -7.82 -11.47 20.61
N PHE A 524 -6.52 -11.72 20.49
CA PHE A 524 -5.97 -12.64 19.52
C PHE A 524 -4.70 -13.31 20.05
N ALA A 525 -4.35 -14.44 19.45
CA ALA A 525 -3.04 -15.07 19.60
C ALA A 525 -2.24 -14.86 18.32
N TRP A 526 -0.96 -14.52 18.42
CA TRP A 526 -0.11 -14.18 17.29
C TRP A 526 1.23 -14.92 17.34
N ASP A 527 1.81 -15.10 16.15
CA ASP A 527 3.16 -15.62 15.92
C ASP A 527 3.77 -14.94 14.68
N LEU A 528 5.08 -15.13 14.49
CA LEU A 528 5.78 -14.69 13.29
C LEU A 528 5.79 -15.83 12.27
N PHE A 529 5.24 -15.59 11.09
CA PHE A 529 5.17 -16.58 10.03
C PHE A 529 6.53 -16.82 9.38
N VAL A 530 7.28 -15.74 9.13
CA VAL A 530 8.64 -15.79 8.57
C VAL A 530 9.41 -14.51 8.93
N LEU A 531 10.69 -14.65 9.23
CA LEU A 531 11.66 -13.56 9.22
C LEU A 531 12.40 -13.59 7.87
N ALA A 532 12.27 -12.53 7.09
CA ALA A 532 12.94 -12.40 5.79
C ALA A 532 14.44 -12.06 5.98
N GLY A 533 15.25 -12.27 4.95
CA GLY A 533 16.70 -12.10 4.99
C GLY A 533 17.42 -13.17 4.19
N ASP A 534 18.75 -13.17 4.28
CA ASP A 534 19.59 -14.20 3.67
C ASP A 534 19.66 -15.46 4.56
N GLY A 535 20.55 -16.41 4.25
CA GLY A 535 20.69 -17.64 5.03
C GLY A 535 21.20 -17.46 6.46
N ASP A 536 21.75 -16.30 6.82
CA ASP A 536 22.21 -16.00 8.17
C ASP A 536 21.10 -15.33 9.00
N ASP A 537 20.33 -14.44 8.36
CA ASP A 537 19.34 -13.58 9.01
C ASP A 537 17.87 -14.08 8.95
N SER A 538 17.52 -14.92 7.98
CA SER A 538 16.15 -15.38 7.77
C SER A 538 15.76 -16.57 8.64
N ARG A 539 14.48 -16.69 8.99
CA ARG A 539 13.93 -17.85 9.71
C ARG A 539 12.55 -18.18 9.17
N ASP A 540 12.34 -19.42 8.75
CA ASP A 540 11.03 -19.96 8.37
C ASP A 540 10.14 -20.24 9.59
N LEU A 541 8.94 -20.74 9.34
CA LEU A 541 7.98 -21.08 10.40
C LEU A 541 8.50 -22.15 11.39
N ALA A 542 9.43 -23.01 10.98
CA ALA A 542 10.07 -23.99 11.84
C ALA A 542 11.27 -23.42 12.61
N GLY A 543 11.68 -22.18 12.33
CA GLY A 543 12.85 -21.53 12.87
C GLY A 543 14.16 -21.90 12.17
N GLU A 544 14.09 -22.53 11.00
CA GLU A 544 15.24 -22.87 10.17
C GLU A 544 15.56 -21.75 9.16
N PRO A 545 16.82 -21.58 8.74
CA PRO A 545 17.16 -20.58 7.73
C PRO A 545 16.53 -20.85 6.36
N LEU A 546 16.15 -19.78 5.65
CA LEU A 546 15.72 -19.90 4.26
C LEU A 546 16.93 -20.24 3.36
N ASP A 547 16.67 -21.05 2.33
CA ASP A 547 17.68 -21.38 1.33
C ASP A 547 17.59 -20.44 0.11
N GLN A 548 18.46 -20.66 -0.88
CA GLN A 548 18.54 -19.80 -2.08
C GLN A 548 17.25 -19.80 -2.92
N ASP A 549 16.42 -20.83 -2.80
CA ASP A 549 15.13 -20.91 -3.49
C ASP A 549 14.05 -20.04 -2.81
N ALA A 550 14.32 -19.58 -1.57
CA ALA A 550 13.37 -18.92 -0.70
C ALA A 550 13.85 -17.62 -0.05
N ILE A 551 15.12 -17.19 -0.18
CA ILE A 551 15.56 -15.90 0.39
C ILE A 551 14.87 -14.70 -0.30
N PHE A 552 14.47 -13.72 0.50
CA PHE A 552 13.91 -12.43 0.07
C PHE A 552 14.11 -11.38 1.17
N ALA A 553 13.86 -10.11 0.84
CA ALA A 553 13.86 -8.98 1.77
C ALA A 553 12.72 -8.02 1.39
N SER A 554 12.30 -7.19 2.34
CA SER A 554 11.19 -6.25 2.23
C SER A 554 9.91 -6.90 1.69
N PRO A 555 9.36 -7.92 2.38
CA PRO A 555 8.04 -8.42 2.00
C PRO A 555 7.03 -7.29 2.13
N ASP A 556 6.26 -7.12 1.07
CA ASP A 556 5.28 -6.05 0.91
C ASP A 556 3.95 -6.68 0.50
N GLY A 557 3.67 -6.77 -0.81
CA GLY A 557 2.41 -7.29 -1.32
C GLY A 557 2.08 -8.69 -0.79
N LEU A 558 0.84 -8.87 -0.30
CA LEU A 558 0.41 -10.14 0.29
C LEU A 558 -0.98 -10.54 -0.19
N TRP A 559 -1.12 -11.78 -0.65
CA TRP A 559 -2.41 -12.33 -1.06
C TRP A 559 -2.50 -13.82 -0.77
N ILE A 560 -3.64 -14.28 -0.25
CA ILE A 560 -3.89 -15.71 -0.05
C ILE A 560 -4.94 -16.16 -1.05
N ASP A 561 -4.58 -17.12 -1.89
CA ASP A 561 -5.49 -17.63 -2.92
C ASP A 561 -6.53 -18.61 -2.36
N ALA A 562 -7.47 -19.03 -3.21
CA ALA A 562 -8.56 -19.90 -2.79
C ALA A 562 -8.09 -21.31 -2.35
N ASP A 563 -6.91 -21.75 -2.80
CA ASP A 563 -6.29 -22.99 -2.36
C ASP A 563 -5.33 -22.78 -1.17
N ARG A 564 -5.28 -21.56 -0.61
CA ARG A 564 -4.52 -21.13 0.57
C ARG A 564 -3.01 -20.99 0.35
N ARG A 565 -2.53 -20.85 -0.89
CA ARG A 565 -1.13 -20.46 -1.13
C ARG A 565 -0.98 -18.98 -0.75
N VAL A 566 0.03 -18.68 0.07
CA VAL A 566 0.37 -17.31 0.48
C VAL A 566 1.34 -16.74 -0.55
N TRP A 567 0.88 -15.83 -1.39
CA TRP A 567 1.68 -15.12 -2.38
C TRP A 567 2.30 -13.88 -1.72
N ILE A 568 3.63 -13.79 -1.76
CA ILE A 568 4.43 -12.75 -1.10
C ILE A 568 5.18 -11.99 -2.19
N GLN A 569 4.99 -10.68 -2.27
CA GLN A 569 5.65 -9.78 -3.19
C GLN A 569 6.68 -8.94 -2.42
N THR A 570 7.67 -8.36 -3.11
CA THR A 570 8.77 -7.64 -2.43
C THR A 570 8.99 -6.26 -3.00
N ASP A 571 9.30 -5.31 -2.11
CA ASP A 571 9.79 -3.99 -2.45
C ASP A 571 11.09 -3.62 -1.69
N ILE A 572 12.20 -4.16 -2.18
CA ILE A 572 13.51 -3.59 -1.89
C ILE A 572 13.59 -2.26 -2.64
N SER A 573 13.61 -1.16 -1.88
CA SER A 573 13.77 0.18 -2.43
C SER A 573 14.88 0.23 -3.48
N GLU A 574 14.54 0.87 -4.59
CA GLU A 574 15.39 1.30 -5.68
C GLU A 574 16.64 2.09 -5.21
N SER A 575 16.65 2.68 -4.02
CA SER A 575 17.85 3.30 -3.43
C SER A 575 18.96 2.32 -3.04
N VAL A 576 18.62 1.05 -2.77
CA VAL A 576 19.54 0.04 -2.24
C VAL A 576 19.53 -1.28 -3.00
N MET A 577 18.55 -1.49 -3.89
CA MET A 577 18.42 -2.68 -4.72
C MET A 577 19.73 -3.03 -5.44
N ASN A 578 20.10 -4.31 -5.41
CA ASN A 578 21.35 -4.83 -6.00
C ASN A 578 22.64 -4.17 -5.45
N THR A 579 22.62 -3.63 -4.23
CA THR A 579 23.81 -3.07 -3.57
C THR A 579 24.02 -3.63 -2.16
N GLY A 580 25.28 -3.83 -1.76
CA GLY A 580 25.64 -4.17 -0.39
C GLY A 580 24.93 -5.44 0.11
N ILE A 581 24.24 -5.33 1.26
CA ILE A 581 23.51 -6.47 1.85
C ILE A 581 22.33 -6.96 1.01
N PHE A 582 21.87 -6.16 0.03
CA PHE A 582 20.74 -6.51 -0.83
C PHE A 582 21.16 -7.21 -2.13
N GLU A 583 22.47 -7.26 -2.46
CA GLU A 583 22.99 -7.91 -3.69
C GLU A 583 22.56 -9.37 -3.82
N VAL A 584 22.41 -10.08 -2.70
CA VAL A 584 22.07 -11.51 -2.68
C VAL A 584 20.63 -11.79 -3.14
N PHE A 585 19.72 -10.81 -3.06
CA PHE A 585 18.31 -10.99 -3.41
C PHE A 585 18.03 -10.73 -4.89
N GLY A 586 18.88 -9.96 -5.57
CA GLY A 586 18.64 -9.50 -6.94
C GLY A 586 17.56 -8.42 -7.01
N ASN A 587 16.84 -8.39 -8.13
CA ASN A 587 15.64 -7.59 -8.32
C ASN A 587 14.50 -8.10 -7.43
N ASN A 588 13.50 -7.24 -7.22
CA ASN A 588 12.25 -7.62 -6.57
C ASN A 588 11.53 -8.78 -7.25
N GLN A 589 10.76 -9.50 -6.46
CA GLN A 589 10.31 -10.86 -6.75
C GLN A 589 8.92 -11.14 -6.19
N MET A 590 8.35 -12.28 -6.57
CA MET A 590 7.18 -12.85 -5.91
C MET A 590 7.45 -14.30 -5.56
N LEU A 591 7.07 -14.70 -4.36
CA LEU A 591 7.19 -16.04 -3.81
C LEU A 591 5.79 -16.61 -3.52
N ALA A 592 5.71 -17.92 -3.35
CA ALA A 592 4.54 -18.58 -2.78
C ALA A 592 4.96 -19.40 -1.56
N ALA A 593 4.15 -19.36 -0.51
CA ALA A 593 4.36 -20.10 0.72
C ALA A 593 3.19 -21.03 1.04
N ASN A 594 3.50 -22.15 1.68
CA ASN A 594 2.53 -23.02 2.32
C ASN A 594 2.37 -22.59 3.79
N PRO A 595 1.18 -22.11 4.21
CA PRO A 595 0.96 -21.58 5.55
C PRO A 595 1.00 -22.64 6.67
N GLU A 596 0.90 -23.93 6.32
CA GLU A 596 0.94 -25.05 7.27
C GLU A 596 2.33 -25.62 7.46
N THR A 597 3.13 -25.73 6.39
CA THR A 597 4.47 -26.32 6.45
C THR A 597 5.57 -25.28 6.62
N GLY A 598 5.32 -24.01 6.28
CA GLY A 598 6.34 -22.97 6.20
C GLY A 598 7.20 -23.04 4.94
N GLU A 599 6.94 -23.98 4.02
CA GLU A 599 7.66 -24.08 2.76
C GLU A 599 7.44 -22.82 1.91
N ILE A 600 8.52 -22.21 1.43
CA ILE A 600 8.50 -21.01 0.57
C ILE A 600 9.28 -21.31 -0.71
N ARG A 601 8.77 -20.88 -1.87
CA ARG A 601 9.47 -20.97 -3.15
C ARG A 601 9.29 -19.71 -3.97
N ARG A 602 10.37 -19.18 -4.53
CA ARG A 602 10.34 -18.05 -5.47
C ARG A 602 9.63 -18.43 -6.77
N PHE A 603 8.56 -17.71 -7.09
CA PHE A 603 7.77 -17.93 -8.30
C PHE A 603 8.21 -17.02 -9.44
N LEU A 604 8.50 -15.76 -9.16
CA LEU A 604 8.79 -14.75 -10.18
C LEU A 604 9.94 -13.83 -9.75
N THR A 605 10.76 -13.40 -10.71
CA THR A 605 11.65 -12.22 -10.59
C THR A 605 11.29 -11.19 -11.64
N GLY A 606 11.28 -9.90 -11.27
CA GLY A 606 10.93 -8.80 -12.17
C GLY A 606 12.13 -8.13 -12.85
N PRO A 607 11.87 -7.13 -13.72
CA PRO A 607 12.91 -6.36 -14.39
C PRO A 607 13.73 -5.50 -13.41
N VAL A 608 14.72 -4.77 -13.91
CA VAL A 608 15.61 -3.98 -13.04
C VAL A 608 14.93 -2.70 -12.54
N GLY A 609 15.17 -2.36 -11.28
CA GLY A 609 14.76 -1.10 -10.67
C GLY A 609 13.26 -0.96 -10.38
N GLN A 610 12.50 -2.05 -10.42
CA GLN A 610 11.06 -2.15 -10.12
C GLN A 610 10.80 -2.79 -8.76
N GLU A 611 9.60 -2.61 -8.25
CA GLU A 611 8.94 -3.53 -7.30
C GLU A 611 7.90 -4.43 -7.97
N ILE A 612 7.63 -5.57 -7.33
CA ILE A 612 6.50 -6.44 -7.65
C ILE A 612 5.41 -6.15 -6.62
N THR A 613 4.25 -5.74 -7.08
CA THR A 613 3.08 -5.41 -6.24
C THR A 613 1.81 -5.79 -6.99
N GLY A 614 0.65 -5.84 -6.33
CA GLY A 614 -0.63 -6.21 -6.91
C GLY A 614 -0.67 -7.65 -7.42
N VAL A 615 -1.53 -8.50 -6.85
CA VAL A 615 -1.74 -9.85 -7.37
C VAL A 615 -3.20 -10.29 -7.21
N VAL A 616 -3.72 -10.92 -8.27
CA VAL A 616 -5.06 -11.54 -8.24
C VAL A 616 -5.12 -12.63 -9.31
N THR A 617 -5.99 -13.62 -9.12
CA THR A 617 -6.29 -14.61 -10.16
C THR A 617 -7.70 -14.45 -10.70
N THR A 618 -7.94 -14.98 -11.91
CA THR A 618 -9.29 -15.22 -12.41
C THR A 618 -10.03 -16.21 -11.51
N PRO A 619 -11.38 -16.23 -11.48
CA PRO A 619 -12.16 -17.13 -10.63
C PRO A 619 -11.81 -18.62 -10.71
N ASP A 620 -11.29 -19.09 -11.86
CA ASP A 620 -10.84 -20.48 -12.05
C ASP A 620 -9.38 -20.73 -11.67
N GLN A 621 -8.68 -19.70 -11.19
CA GLN A 621 -7.26 -19.69 -10.81
C GLN A 621 -6.29 -20.07 -11.94
N ARG A 622 -6.69 -19.93 -13.22
CA ARG A 622 -5.85 -20.33 -14.38
C ARG A 622 -5.08 -19.20 -15.03
N THR A 623 -5.49 -17.96 -14.74
CA THR A 623 -4.75 -16.75 -15.11
C THR A 623 -4.46 -15.96 -13.84
N MET A 624 -3.22 -15.54 -13.67
CA MET A 624 -2.79 -14.63 -12.62
C MET A 624 -2.38 -13.30 -13.24
N PHE A 625 -2.86 -12.22 -12.64
CA PHE A 625 -2.40 -10.87 -12.92
C PHE A 625 -1.42 -10.44 -11.82
N VAL A 626 -0.29 -9.85 -12.22
CA VAL A 626 0.73 -9.30 -11.28
C VAL A 626 1.20 -7.94 -11.78
N ASN A 627 1.32 -6.90 -10.95
CA ASN A 627 1.84 -5.62 -11.41
C ASN A 627 3.36 -5.52 -11.25
N VAL A 628 3.97 -4.76 -12.17
CA VAL A 628 5.36 -4.30 -12.11
C VAL A 628 5.28 -2.78 -12.05
N GLN A 629 5.68 -2.18 -10.93
CA GLN A 629 5.33 -0.78 -10.62
C GLN A 629 6.25 0.22 -11.36
N HIS A 630 7.55 0.27 -11.04
CA HIS A 630 8.43 1.36 -11.49
C HIS A 630 9.72 0.88 -12.20
N PRO A 631 9.63 0.12 -13.30
CA PRO A 631 10.82 -0.39 -14.00
C PRO A 631 11.77 0.76 -14.39
N GLY A 632 13.06 0.58 -14.09
CA GLY A 632 14.10 1.57 -14.38
C GLY A 632 14.22 2.74 -13.40
N ALA A 633 13.57 2.71 -12.23
CA ALA A 633 13.66 3.77 -11.21
C ALA A 633 15.10 4.05 -10.76
N THR A 634 15.99 3.05 -10.85
CA THR A 634 17.44 3.14 -10.58
C THR A 634 18.26 3.85 -11.66
N THR A 635 17.63 4.42 -12.70
CA THR A 635 18.34 5.24 -13.69
C THR A 635 18.88 6.51 -13.02
N GLU A 636 20.19 6.74 -13.09
CA GLU A 636 20.82 7.96 -12.54
C GLU A 636 20.51 9.20 -13.39
N ALA A 637 20.57 10.38 -12.77
CA ALA A 637 20.19 11.64 -13.40
C ALA A 637 21.00 11.96 -14.68
N GLU A 638 22.31 11.78 -14.63
CA GLU A 638 23.20 12.04 -15.78
C GLU A 638 22.98 11.01 -16.90
N ALA A 639 22.71 9.76 -16.55
CA ALA A 639 22.41 8.71 -17.52
C ALA A 639 21.09 8.99 -18.23
N PHE A 640 20.06 9.38 -17.47
CA PHE A 640 18.78 9.84 -18.03
C PHE A 640 18.97 11.02 -19.00
N ALA A 641 19.75 12.04 -18.64
CA ALA A 641 20.05 13.17 -19.52
C ALA A 641 20.74 12.76 -20.83
N ALA A 642 21.56 11.71 -20.78
CA ALA A 642 22.24 11.12 -21.95
C ALA A 642 21.34 10.18 -22.78
N GLY A 643 20.15 9.83 -22.27
CA GLY A 643 19.26 8.83 -22.88
C GLY A 643 19.69 7.38 -22.62
N GLU A 644 20.54 7.16 -21.61
CA GLU A 644 21.04 5.86 -21.19
C GLU A 644 20.18 5.33 -20.03
N LEU A 645 19.09 4.63 -20.35
CA LEU A 645 18.16 4.07 -19.36
C LEU A 645 18.61 2.68 -18.93
N VAL A 646 18.40 2.33 -17.65
CA VAL A 646 18.78 1.00 -17.13
C VAL A 646 17.73 -0.07 -17.43
N SER A 647 16.47 0.34 -17.68
CA SER A 647 15.39 -0.54 -18.11
C SER A 647 14.72 0.00 -19.38
N HIS A 648 14.30 -0.93 -20.23
CA HIS A 648 13.43 -0.67 -21.38
C HIS A 648 12.16 -1.54 -21.33
N TRP A 649 11.90 -2.21 -20.21
CA TRP A 649 10.72 -3.06 -20.04
C TRP A 649 9.42 -2.22 -20.02
N PRO A 650 8.30 -2.68 -20.62
CA PRO A 650 8.08 -4.01 -21.21
C PRO A 650 8.40 -4.11 -22.71
N GLU A 651 8.53 -2.99 -23.42
CA GLU A 651 8.68 -3.01 -24.89
C GLU A 651 10.09 -3.40 -25.37
N GLY A 652 11.12 -3.21 -24.55
CA GLY A 652 12.52 -3.43 -24.88
C GLY A 652 13.09 -2.40 -25.87
N GLY A 653 14.26 -2.71 -26.41
CA GLY A 653 14.93 -1.85 -27.38
C GLY A 653 15.42 -0.55 -26.74
N SER A 654 14.84 0.59 -27.16
CA SER A 654 15.15 1.92 -26.64
C SER A 654 13.90 2.63 -26.10
N ALA A 655 12.86 1.86 -25.75
CA ALA A 655 11.62 2.42 -25.22
C ALA A 655 11.85 3.03 -23.83
N ILE A 656 11.08 4.05 -23.48
CA ILE A 656 10.99 4.52 -22.08
C ILE A 656 10.32 3.40 -21.27
N PRO A 657 10.83 3.04 -20.09
CA PRO A 657 10.23 1.98 -19.30
C PRO A 657 8.86 2.40 -18.78
N ARG A 658 7.95 1.44 -18.64
CA ARG A 658 6.56 1.69 -18.25
C ARG A 658 6.06 0.62 -17.29
N SER A 659 5.40 1.04 -16.22
CA SER A 659 4.58 0.16 -15.38
C SER A 659 3.66 -0.67 -16.26
N ALA A 660 3.51 -1.97 -15.99
CA ALA A 660 2.58 -2.82 -16.74
C ALA A 660 2.09 -4.00 -15.90
N THR A 661 0.99 -4.61 -16.31
CA THR A 661 0.40 -5.77 -15.65
C THR A 661 0.82 -7.03 -16.40
N LEU A 662 1.38 -7.99 -15.68
CA LEU A 662 1.68 -9.32 -16.18
C LEU A 662 0.42 -10.15 -16.25
N VAL A 663 0.33 -11.00 -17.27
CA VAL A 663 -0.61 -12.10 -17.39
C VAL A 663 0.19 -13.38 -17.37
N ILE A 664 -0.02 -14.20 -16.34
CA ILE A 664 0.69 -15.45 -16.13
C ILE A 664 -0.29 -16.62 -16.23
N THR A 665 0.05 -17.60 -17.06
CA THR A 665 -0.76 -18.80 -17.31
C THR A 665 0.13 -20.03 -17.33
N ARG A 666 -0.38 -21.21 -16.96
CA ARG A 666 0.34 -22.47 -17.20
C ARG A 666 0.20 -22.91 -18.66
N GLU A 667 1.27 -23.50 -19.20
CA GLU A 667 1.29 -24.05 -20.55
C GLU A 667 0.31 -25.22 -20.74
N ASP A 668 -0.02 -25.94 -19.67
CA ASP A 668 -0.98 -27.03 -19.65
C ASP A 668 -2.42 -26.60 -19.30
N GLY A 669 -2.65 -25.30 -19.04
CA GLY A 669 -3.94 -24.74 -18.65
C GLY A 669 -4.40 -25.10 -17.23
N GLY A 670 -3.48 -25.57 -16.37
CA GLY A 670 -3.76 -25.88 -14.96
C GLY A 670 -3.91 -24.65 -14.07
N ILE A 671 -4.17 -24.89 -12.79
CA ILE A 671 -4.26 -23.86 -11.73
C ILE A 671 -2.86 -23.32 -11.43
N ILE A 672 -2.73 -22.00 -11.29
CA ILE A 672 -1.47 -21.34 -10.94
C ILE A 672 -0.97 -21.84 -9.58
N GLY A 673 0.32 -22.20 -9.51
CA GLY A 673 0.97 -22.68 -8.29
C GLY A 673 0.75 -24.17 -7.97
N ALA A 674 -0.24 -24.84 -8.59
CA ALA A 674 -0.64 -26.22 -8.26
C ALA A 674 0.24 -27.34 -8.84
#